data_AF-A0A914HKD5-F1
#
_entry.id   AF-A0A914HKD5-F1
#
_cell.length_a   1.000
_cell.length_b   1.000
_cell.length_c   1.000
_cell.angle_alpha   90.00
_cell.angle_beta   90.00
_cell.angle_gamma   90.00
#
_symmetry.space_group_name_H-M   'P 1'
#
loop_
_entity.id
_entity.type
_entity.pdbx_description
1 polymer ?
#
loop_
_entity_poly.entity_id
_entity_poly.type
_entity_poly.pdbx_seq_one_letter_code
_entity_poly.pdbx_strand_id
1 'polypeptide(L)'
;MKTQRTSEEGESKSEDPEELEVFSNGKSVRIALHRHPENGRVLVDQSLLNFLECALHGPGKNRKSLSAAVEVAVKAFVACVARVGSGNGQLEQSEFIVQHEKVFDGVIRLCFKCVGKRLFELLHPLRRKRRPSDKRGPKRSASTHFKHWHKYGALSKSYLSALKIFLTEVESDYVLLSTLRVVTDLVDLYLHFPKLCKGLVKVLVHFWSRKTEEVRCVAFVALCKMVRLDPEYFPVVYKSSYTAYIANCKLVEEGTLPFINFMQRSLAEMTFLHPTQAYQYAFVYIRQFAIHLRNAMIAKRKDLIQTVYNWQFVKGLQLWTLVICEGAKRFQPTTSSDQNVNWFRELIHPLVEIISSFWRLFPSAKFFPLRIHSIRMLLNIQREAEVFIPTLSYAVELLEELAQIDTKRPIAGKGRTRDPNIERMLRLSSEQLDDAGVRLHLAQQLFALIADCLNLLHTREGNVVAAIVAPINIKLKRFRKVCANPEHTDGVLSQCIRLTPSECALEDVLLVHSPEHVERLRTASALPTPEAMELFCSEHEDIFVNGKSWECALLSAGCAVKAVEAVIGAMGEGKGSEECNESVAPNAFAAIRPPGHHASRDDPCGFCLLNNVAICARKARSLGVERVLIVDWDVHVAQGTQYCAEQDPEGILLVSIHRYEHGTFWPELPESAVVHQYPNTVNVPLNSTGYGDAEYAAFFHHLVLPIIHQWRPELVLVSCGFDAAIGDPQGRMEVSPAGFGYMTGLLAQQGVPLCLLLEGGYFLPSLAQGALHCVRALVQRAPPLRHFCQMVPSHNLLYTLYANQLVHCHKWPLFADWVRLLNTLRAERELRLVEVPQGEFIGHRQLLLPQPTRGQYPRREAEVERQFEHRVQMLVERYAKMGEEETMRRRELIEIAVGKDESNRPILTLKPPGGAAAEMFPLSGRNHFLLLYFFILLPLAFQTFDIQTTDGKPLPLGHFEVETLIRQISGDAFDDGGEALRGIELPALERFLALFPSLNCHLFFA
;
A
#
# COMPACT_ATOMS: atom_id res chain seq x y z
N MET A 1 -46.80 68.19 46.46
CA MET A 1 -46.77 69.64 46.10
C MET A 1 -45.82 69.76 44.92
N LYS A 2 -46.17 70.17 43.70
CA LYS A 2 -47.29 70.93 43.15
C LYS A 2 -47.88 70.20 41.94
N THR A 3 -49.19 70.34 41.80
CA THR A 3 -50.04 70.04 40.65
C THR A 3 -49.82 71.04 39.52
N GLN A 4 -49.81 70.56 38.28
CA GLN A 4 -50.31 71.33 37.12
C GLN A 4 -50.98 70.35 36.14
N ARG A 5 -52.17 70.75 35.69
CA ARG A 5 -53.15 70.01 34.89
C ARG A 5 -53.16 70.62 33.49
N THR A 6 -53.52 69.78 32.50
CA THR A 6 -54.12 70.08 31.17
C THR A 6 -53.25 70.92 30.23
N SER A 7 -53.15 70.69 28.92
CA SER A 7 -53.90 69.93 27.92
C SER A 7 -53.10 70.08 26.63
N GLU A 8 -53.13 69.11 25.72
CA GLU A 8 -53.37 69.32 24.29
C GLU A 8 -53.10 68.03 23.50
N GLU A 9 -54.17 67.60 22.84
CA GLU A 9 -54.16 66.65 21.74
C GLU A 9 -53.25 67.20 20.64
N GLY A 10 -52.11 66.55 20.44
CA GLY A 10 -51.20 66.80 19.34
C GLY A 10 -51.32 65.68 18.31
N GLU A 11 -51.99 66.02 17.21
CA GLU A 11 -52.12 65.31 15.93
C GLU A 11 -51.10 64.18 15.69
N SER A 12 -51.63 62.97 15.48
CA SER A 12 -50.91 61.91 14.80
C SER A 12 -50.58 62.37 13.37
N LYS A 13 -49.37 62.86 13.14
CA LYS A 13 -48.80 62.88 11.80
C LYS A 13 -48.69 61.42 11.34
N SER A 14 -49.60 61.01 10.46
CA SER A 14 -49.36 59.87 9.58
C SER A 14 -48.15 60.22 8.72
N GLU A 15 -46.98 59.73 9.11
CA GLU A 15 -45.84 59.70 8.19
C GLU A 15 -46.25 58.83 6.99
N ASP A 16 -46.22 59.41 5.80
CA ASP A 16 -46.32 58.64 4.55
C ASP A 16 -45.33 57.47 4.62
N PRO A 17 -45.72 56.24 4.22
CA PRO A 17 -44.81 55.10 4.28
C PRO A 17 -43.56 55.41 3.44
N GLU A 18 -42.37 55.23 4.01
CA GLU A 18 -41.12 55.34 3.26
C GLU A 18 -41.17 54.36 2.07
N GLU A 19 -41.35 54.91 0.86
CA GLU A 19 -41.39 54.13 -0.37
C GLU A 19 -39.97 53.93 -0.92
N LEU A 20 -39.58 52.67 -1.12
CA LEU A 20 -38.32 52.35 -1.77
C LEU A 20 -38.52 52.24 -3.29
N GLU A 21 -38.00 53.21 -4.04
CA GLU A 21 -38.11 53.25 -5.50
C GLU A 21 -36.90 52.60 -6.19
N VAL A 22 -37.13 51.50 -6.92
CA VAL A 22 -36.08 50.75 -7.65
C VAL A 22 -36.53 50.49 -9.09
N PHE A 23 -35.61 50.68 -10.04
CA PHE A 23 -35.87 50.50 -11.47
C PHE A 23 -35.55 49.06 -11.87
N SER A 24 -36.57 48.34 -12.37
CA SER A 24 -36.44 46.97 -12.89
C SER A 24 -37.06 46.89 -14.28
N ASN A 25 -36.32 46.35 -15.26
CA ASN A 25 -36.76 46.24 -16.66
C ASN A 25 -37.35 47.53 -17.27
N GLY A 26 -36.72 48.68 -17.00
CA GLY A 26 -37.16 49.98 -17.54
C GLY A 26 -38.40 50.60 -16.88
N LYS A 27 -38.99 49.97 -15.86
CA LYS A 27 -40.11 50.51 -15.07
C LYS A 27 -39.68 50.81 -13.63
N SER A 28 -40.21 51.91 -13.07
CA SER A 28 -40.05 52.23 -11.64
C SER A 28 -41.00 51.33 -10.84
N VAL A 29 -40.48 50.58 -9.88
CA VAL A 29 -41.25 49.75 -8.95
C VAL A 29 -41.02 50.31 -7.55
N ARG A 30 -42.09 50.76 -6.90
CA ARG A 30 -42.08 51.25 -5.52
C ARG A 30 -42.63 50.19 -4.59
N ILE A 31 -41.93 49.96 -3.49
CA ILE A 31 -42.40 49.09 -2.40
C ILE A 31 -42.49 49.92 -1.13
N ALA A 32 -43.65 49.87 -0.46
CA ALA A 32 -43.84 50.49 0.84
C ALA A 32 -43.11 49.68 1.91
N LEU A 33 -42.32 50.35 2.75
CA LEU A 33 -41.66 49.71 3.89
C LEU A 33 -42.63 49.62 5.07
N HIS A 34 -43.07 48.41 5.41
CA HIS A 34 -43.92 48.17 6.58
C HIS A 34 -43.12 48.30 7.87
N ARG A 35 -43.62 49.04 8.86
CA ARG A 35 -42.98 49.19 10.18
C ARG A 35 -43.65 48.29 11.22
N HIS A 36 -42.85 47.73 12.12
CA HIS A 36 -43.31 46.88 13.21
C HIS A 36 -44.13 47.72 14.22
N PRO A 37 -45.35 47.29 14.58
CA PRO A 37 -46.30 48.11 15.34
C PRO A 37 -45.82 48.52 16.75
N GLU A 38 -44.96 47.72 17.39
CA GLU A 38 -44.53 48.00 18.78
C GLU A 38 -43.20 48.75 18.93
N ASN A 39 -42.31 48.71 17.94
CA ASN A 39 -40.94 49.23 18.08
C ASN A 39 -40.48 50.11 16.90
N GLY A 40 -41.36 50.36 15.92
CA GLY A 40 -41.12 51.28 14.81
C GLY A 40 -40.06 50.84 13.79
N ARG A 41 -39.47 49.65 13.93
CA ARG A 41 -38.43 49.11 13.03
C ARG A 41 -39.03 48.63 11.71
N VAL A 42 -38.27 48.71 10.62
CA VAL A 42 -38.73 48.24 9.30
C VAL A 42 -38.80 46.71 9.27
N LEU A 43 -39.97 46.16 8.97
CA LEU A 43 -40.20 44.73 8.87
C LEU A 43 -39.68 44.21 7.52
N VAL A 44 -38.80 43.20 7.57
CA VAL A 44 -38.41 42.44 6.39
C VAL A 44 -39.40 41.29 6.21
N ASP A 45 -40.34 41.47 5.29
CA ASP A 45 -41.34 40.47 4.93
C ASP A 45 -41.01 39.78 3.59
N GLN A 46 -41.87 38.84 3.17
CA GLN A 46 -41.69 38.12 1.90
C GLN A 46 -41.79 39.04 0.67
N SER A 47 -42.57 40.12 0.76
CA SER A 47 -42.74 41.09 -0.32
C SER A 47 -41.43 41.84 -0.58
N LEU A 48 -40.80 42.35 0.49
CA LEU A 48 -39.51 43.01 0.43
C LEU A 48 -38.41 42.06 -0.05
N LEU A 49 -38.41 40.81 0.41
CA LEU A 49 -37.46 39.81 -0.07
C LEU A 49 -37.59 39.53 -1.58
N ASN A 50 -38.80 39.25 -2.08
CA ASN A 50 -39.04 39.01 -3.51
C ASN A 50 -38.62 40.22 -4.36
N PHE A 51 -38.88 41.42 -3.86
CA PHE A 51 -38.46 42.65 -4.48
C PHE A 51 -36.93 42.77 -4.54
N LEU A 52 -36.21 42.49 -3.45
CA LEU A 52 -34.75 42.51 -3.42
C LEU A 52 -34.13 41.44 -4.32
N GLU A 53 -34.73 40.25 -4.40
CA GLU A 53 -34.31 39.20 -5.34
C GLU A 53 -34.40 39.68 -6.78
N CYS A 54 -35.54 40.25 -7.16
CA CYS A 54 -35.72 40.87 -8.47
C CYS A 54 -34.72 42.00 -8.70
N ALA A 55 -34.51 42.86 -7.69
CA ALA A 55 -33.61 44.01 -7.73
C ALA A 55 -32.16 43.59 -8.00
N LEU A 56 -31.66 42.54 -7.37
CA LEU A 56 -30.24 42.16 -7.38
C LEU A 56 -29.85 41.12 -8.45
N HIS A 57 -30.79 40.37 -9.05
CA HIS A 57 -30.49 39.29 -10.02
C HIS A 57 -30.36 39.73 -11.50
N GLY A 58 -30.77 40.94 -11.91
CA GLY A 58 -30.77 41.36 -13.33
C GLY A 58 -29.47 42.01 -13.85
N PRO A 59 -29.08 41.86 -15.13
CA PRO A 59 -27.99 42.61 -15.76
C PRO A 59 -28.46 44.02 -16.20
N GLY A 60 -27.70 45.07 -15.87
CA GLY A 60 -27.90 46.42 -16.46
C GLY A 60 -28.91 47.35 -15.75
N LYS A 61 -28.88 47.46 -14.42
CA LYS A 61 -29.77 48.40 -13.69
C LYS A 61 -29.16 49.78 -13.49
N ASN A 62 -30.01 50.80 -13.41
CA ASN A 62 -29.61 52.15 -13.03
C ASN A 62 -28.85 52.11 -11.70
N ARG A 63 -27.62 52.66 -11.71
CA ARG A 63 -26.68 52.60 -10.59
C ARG A 63 -27.23 53.18 -9.28
N LYS A 64 -28.11 54.20 -9.34
CA LYS A 64 -28.76 54.75 -8.14
C LYS A 64 -29.72 53.73 -7.51
N SER A 65 -30.47 53.03 -8.33
CA SER A 65 -31.42 52.01 -7.87
C SER A 65 -30.73 50.74 -7.39
N LEU A 66 -29.64 50.32 -8.04
CA LEU A 66 -28.80 49.22 -7.54
C LEU A 66 -28.18 49.56 -6.18
N SER A 67 -27.73 50.81 -5.99
CA SER A 67 -27.21 51.29 -4.71
C SER A 67 -28.23 51.17 -3.58
N ALA A 68 -29.48 51.63 -3.81
CA ALA A 68 -30.54 51.56 -2.81
C ALA A 68 -30.89 50.10 -2.45
N ALA A 69 -31.00 49.24 -3.46
CA ALA A 69 -31.28 47.81 -3.24
C ALA A 69 -30.17 47.10 -2.44
N VAL A 70 -28.89 47.40 -2.73
CA VAL A 70 -27.76 46.84 -1.97
C VAL A 70 -27.74 47.37 -0.54
N GLU A 71 -28.05 48.66 -0.32
CA GLU A 71 -28.11 49.24 1.02
C GLU A 71 -29.17 48.57 1.90
N VAL A 72 -30.37 48.39 1.36
CA VAL A 72 -31.48 47.70 2.06
C VAL A 72 -31.14 46.24 2.30
N ALA A 73 -30.55 45.54 1.33
CA ALA A 73 -30.13 44.15 1.51
C ALA A 73 -29.06 44.00 2.60
N VAL A 74 -28.10 44.94 2.71
CA VAL A 74 -27.11 44.93 3.79
C VAL A 74 -27.76 45.19 5.15
N LYS A 75 -28.71 46.13 5.25
CA LYS A 75 -29.44 46.39 6.50
C LYS A 75 -30.31 45.19 6.91
N ALA A 76 -30.99 44.55 5.96
CA ALA A 76 -31.75 43.31 6.18
C ALA A 76 -30.83 42.17 6.65
N PHE A 77 -29.64 42.04 6.05
CA PHE A 77 -28.64 41.06 6.49
C PHE A 77 -28.16 41.34 7.91
N VAL A 78 -27.86 42.60 8.26
CA VAL A 78 -27.50 43.00 9.62
C VAL A 78 -28.60 42.63 10.62
N ALA A 79 -29.87 42.80 10.26
CA ALA A 79 -31.00 42.36 11.08
C ALA A 79 -31.05 40.84 11.27
N CYS A 80 -30.77 40.05 10.22
CA CYS A 80 -30.60 38.60 10.33
C CYS A 80 -29.46 38.24 11.30
N VAL A 81 -28.29 38.87 11.16
CA VAL A 81 -27.14 38.60 12.04
C VAL A 81 -27.45 38.95 13.51
N ALA A 82 -28.13 40.07 13.75
CA ALA A 82 -28.54 40.49 15.08
C ALA A 82 -29.49 39.48 15.75
N ARG A 83 -30.30 38.74 14.97
CA ARG A 83 -31.19 37.68 15.45
C ARG A 83 -30.45 36.40 15.83
N VAL A 84 -29.34 36.08 15.16
CA VAL A 84 -28.53 34.87 15.44
C VAL A 84 -27.61 35.08 16.65
N GLY A 85 -27.20 36.33 16.91
CA GLY A 85 -26.24 36.65 17.96
C GLY A 85 -26.75 36.42 19.38
N SER A 86 -25.93 35.78 20.22
CA SER A 86 -26.22 35.58 21.65
C SER A 86 -25.92 36.86 22.46
N GLY A 87 -26.85 37.82 22.52
CA GLY A 87 -26.91 38.89 23.54
C GLY A 87 -25.67 39.78 23.76
N ASN A 88 -24.65 39.73 22.89
CA ASN A 88 -23.41 40.48 23.04
C ASN A 88 -23.49 41.88 22.40
N GLY A 89 -24.56 42.65 22.63
CA GLY A 89 -24.64 44.13 22.53
C GLY A 89 -24.10 44.89 21.29
N GLN A 90 -23.55 44.23 20.26
CA GLN A 90 -22.86 44.90 19.14
C GLN A 90 -23.80 45.30 18.00
N LEU A 91 -25.00 44.72 17.95
CA LEU A 91 -25.98 44.91 16.86
C LEU A 91 -27.44 45.10 17.33
N GLU A 92 -27.69 45.29 18.64
CA GLU A 92 -29.05 45.29 19.24
C GLU A 92 -29.99 46.43 18.76
N GLN A 93 -29.48 47.38 17.97
CA GLN A 93 -30.22 48.50 17.40
C GLN A 93 -30.24 48.48 15.86
N SER A 94 -30.50 47.31 15.25
CA SER A 94 -30.81 47.26 13.81
C SER A 94 -32.13 47.99 13.54
N GLU A 95 -32.11 48.90 12.57
CA GLU A 95 -33.28 49.61 12.02
C GLU A 95 -34.32 48.66 11.42
N PHE A 96 -33.88 47.47 10.98
CA PHE A 96 -34.70 46.42 10.37
C PHE A 96 -34.92 45.25 11.33
N ILE A 97 -36.06 44.56 11.21
CA ILE A 97 -36.41 43.35 11.97
C ILE A 97 -36.90 42.23 11.04
N VAL A 98 -36.46 40.99 11.29
CA VAL A 98 -36.81 39.79 10.50
C VAL A 98 -37.50 38.79 11.41
N GLN A 99 -38.81 38.57 11.25
CA GLN A 99 -39.60 37.71 12.15
C GLN A 99 -39.74 36.27 11.64
N HIS A 100 -39.99 36.08 10.35
CA HIS A 100 -40.27 34.76 9.78
C HIS A 100 -39.00 34.02 9.32
N GLU A 101 -38.92 32.73 9.63
CA GLU A 101 -37.77 31.86 9.30
C GLU A 101 -37.53 31.71 7.79
N LYS A 102 -38.61 31.58 6.99
CA LYS A 102 -38.49 31.54 5.52
C LYS A 102 -37.88 32.81 4.94
N VAL A 103 -38.25 33.97 5.48
CA VAL A 103 -37.71 35.26 5.05
C VAL A 103 -36.26 35.42 5.49
N PHE A 104 -35.93 34.97 6.71
CA PHE A 104 -34.56 34.92 7.20
C PHE A 104 -33.65 34.13 6.24
N ASP A 105 -34.02 32.90 5.89
CA ASP A 105 -33.25 32.05 4.98
C ASP A 105 -33.10 32.67 3.60
N GLY A 106 -34.17 33.27 3.08
CA GLY A 106 -34.15 33.96 1.79
C GLY A 106 -33.19 35.15 1.78
N VAL A 107 -33.20 35.97 2.83
CA VAL A 107 -32.27 37.11 2.98
C VAL A 107 -30.81 36.63 3.02
N ILE A 108 -30.50 35.59 3.81
CA ILE A 108 -29.14 35.02 3.89
C ILE A 108 -28.67 34.53 2.50
N ARG A 109 -29.48 33.72 1.80
CA ARG A 109 -29.16 33.19 0.47
C ARG A 109 -28.95 34.30 -0.55
N LEU A 110 -29.83 35.30 -0.56
CA LEU A 110 -29.74 36.45 -1.45
C LEU A 110 -28.45 37.23 -1.21
N CYS A 111 -28.10 37.48 0.05
CA CYS A 111 -26.90 38.24 0.40
C CYS A 111 -25.62 37.50 0.00
N PHE A 112 -25.54 36.21 0.32
CA PHE A 112 -24.40 35.36 -0.03
C PHE A 112 -24.17 35.31 -1.55
N LYS A 113 -25.25 35.23 -2.33
CA LYS A 113 -25.17 35.09 -3.78
C LYS A 113 -24.92 36.42 -4.51
N CYS A 114 -25.54 37.50 -4.07
CA CYS A 114 -25.65 38.72 -4.89
C CYS A 114 -24.92 39.94 -4.33
N VAL A 115 -24.95 40.17 -3.02
CA VAL A 115 -24.50 41.46 -2.44
C VAL A 115 -23.02 41.71 -2.70
N GLY A 116 -22.16 40.70 -2.51
CA GLY A 116 -20.72 40.82 -2.78
C GLY A 116 -20.41 41.23 -4.22
N LYS A 117 -21.01 40.54 -5.20
CA LYS A 117 -20.86 40.85 -6.63
C LYS A 117 -21.33 42.27 -6.97
N ARG A 118 -22.48 42.67 -6.45
CA ARG A 118 -23.04 44.02 -6.70
C ARG A 118 -22.25 45.13 -6.01
N LEU A 119 -21.66 44.87 -4.84
CA LEU A 119 -20.74 45.81 -4.20
C LEU A 119 -19.51 46.07 -5.09
N PHE A 120 -18.91 45.04 -5.68
CA PHE A 120 -17.82 45.23 -6.64
C PHE A 120 -18.25 46.06 -7.85
N GLU A 121 -19.43 45.80 -8.43
CA GLU A 121 -19.98 46.60 -9.54
C GLU A 121 -20.18 48.08 -9.16
N LEU A 122 -20.70 48.36 -7.95
CA LEU A 122 -20.90 49.71 -7.45
C LEU A 122 -19.58 50.44 -7.15
N LEU A 123 -18.60 49.73 -6.60
CA LEU A 123 -17.27 50.27 -6.29
C LEU A 123 -16.45 50.58 -7.56
N HIS A 124 -16.70 49.84 -8.64
CA HIS A 124 -16.03 49.95 -9.94
C HIS A 124 -14.51 49.79 -9.83
N PRO A 125 -13.99 48.54 -9.85
CA PRO A 125 -12.56 48.25 -9.69
C PRO A 125 -11.77 48.87 -10.83
N LEU A 126 -10.66 49.54 -10.51
CA LEU A 126 -9.78 50.12 -11.52
C LEU A 126 -8.84 49.04 -12.09
N ARG A 127 -8.81 48.87 -13.43
CA ARG A 127 -7.92 47.90 -14.10
C ARG A 127 -6.45 48.23 -13.82
N ARG A 128 -5.71 47.26 -13.27
CA ARG A 128 -4.29 47.39 -12.89
C ARG A 128 -3.40 47.32 -14.14
N LYS A 129 -2.78 48.42 -14.59
CA LYS A 129 -1.64 48.37 -15.53
C LYS A 129 -0.37 48.02 -14.73
N ARG A 130 0.20 46.83 -14.91
CA ARG A 130 1.53 46.48 -14.38
C ARG A 130 2.59 47.30 -15.14
N ARG A 131 3.38 48.12 -14.44
CA ARG A 131 4.66 48.66 -14.94
C ARG A 131 5.83 48.00 -14.20
N PRO A 132 6.98 47.71 -14.85
CA PRO A 132 7.99 46.80 -14.29
C PRO A 132 9.02 47.40 -13.32
N SER A 133 8.94 48.67 -12.90
CA SER A 133 10.14 49.35 -12.34
C SER A 133 10.03 50.10 -11.00
N ASP A 134 8.95 50.00 -10.22
CA ASP A 134 8.88 50.73 -8.94
C ASP A 134 9.56 49.96 -7.78
N LYS A 135 10.87 50.21 -7.60
CA LYS A 135 11.70 49.74 -6.46
C LYS A 135 11.58 50.61 -5.19
N ARG A 136 10.56 51.46 -5.06
CA ARG A 136 10.27 52.18 -3.81
C ARG A 136 8.79 52.02 -3.47
N GLY A 137 8.52 51.37 -2.34
CA GLY A 137 7.16 51.07 -1.89
C GLY A 137 6.33 52.35 -1.71
N PRO A 138 5.14 52.46 -2.32
CA PRO A 138 4.25 53.56 -2.01
C PRO A 138 3.54 53.24 -0.69
N LYS A 139 3.57 54.18 0.26
CA LYS A 139 2.54 54.25 1.31
C LYS A 139 1.18 54.39 0.61
N ARG A 140 0.41 53.31 0.52
CA ARG A 140 -0.83 53.29 -0.27
C ARG A 140 -2.04 53.71 0.56
N SER A 141 -2.71 54.77 0.10
CA SER A 141 -4.04 55.17 0.57
C SER A 141 -5.13 54.30 -0.08
N ALA A 142 -6.13 53.91 0.70
CA ALA A 142 -7.27 53.05 0.33
C ALA A 142 -8.09 53.57 -0.87
N SER A 143 -7.94 54.83 -1.30
CA SER A 143 -8.72 55.45 -2.38
C SER A 143 -8.30 55.07 -3.81
N THR A 144 -7.23 54.28 -3.99
CA THR A 144 -6.58 54.08 -5.29
C THR A 144 -7.07 52.87 -6.10
N HIS A 145 -7.83 51.95 -5.50
CA HIS A 145 -8.25 50.69 -6.15
C HIS A 145 -9.69 50.70 -6.70
N PHE A 146 -10.55 51.57 -6.17
CA PHE A 146 -11.96 51.63 -6.53
C PHE A 146 -12.38 53.07 -6.81
N LYS A 147 -13.00 53.31 -7.97
CA LYS A 147 -13.40 54.66 -8.41
C LYS A 147 -14.37 55.33 -7.44
N HIS A 148 -15.19 54.56 -6.72
CA HIS A 148 -16.27 55.10 -5.88
C HIS A 148 -16.18 54.66 -4.40
N TRP A 149 -14.95 54.51 -3.90
CA TRP A 149 -14.68 54.11 -2.52
C TRP A 149 -15.32 55.04 -1.48
N HIS A 150 -15.22 56.36 -1.64
CA HIS A 150 -15.77 57.34 -0.70
C HIS A 150 -17.29 57.22 -0.51
N LYS A 151 -18.01 56.71 -1.52
CA LYS A 151 -19.46 56.56 -1.46
C LYS A 151 -19.90 55.21 -0.86
N TYR A 152 -19.23 54.12 -1.21
CA TYR A 152 -19.68 52.77 -0.84
C TYR A 152 -18.77 52.04 0.16
N GLY A 153 -17.69 52.68 0.62
CA GLY A 153 -16.76 52.08 1.59
C GLY A 153 -17.41 51.82 2.95
N ALA A 154 -18.23 52.73 3.46
CA ALA A 154 -18.96 52.53 4.71
C ALA A 154 -19.97 51.37 4.61
N LEU A 155 -20.69 51.30 3.49
CA LEU A 155 -21.64 50.22 3.19
C LEU A 155 -20.92 48.86 3.09
N SER A 156 -19.78 48.82 2.39
CA SER A 156 -18.95 47.62 2.29
C SER A 156 -18.47 47.17 3.67
N LYS A 157 -17.99 48.10 4.51
CA LYS A 157 -17.58 47.81 5.89
C LYS A 157 -18.72 47.20 6.71
N SER A 158 -19.93 47.74 6.61
CA SER A 158 -21.12 47.23 7.30
C SER A 158 -21.39 45.76 6.95
N TYR A 159 -21.42 45.44 5.64
CA TYR A 159 -21.64 44.08 5.16
C TYR A 159 -20.55 43.10 5.58
N LEU A 160 -19.28 43.49 5.43
CA LEU A 160 -18.13 42.64 5.80
C LEU A 160 -18.04 42.41 7.32
N SER A 161 -18.41 43.42 8.12
CA SER A 161 -18.52 43.28 9.58
C SER A 161 -19.64 42.31 9.95
N ALA A 162 -20.81 42.42 9.32
CA ALA A 162 -21.93 41.51 9.52
C ALA A 162 -21.58 40.07 9.15
N LEU A 163 -20.91 39.84 8.00
CA LEU A 163 -20.44 38.52 7.59
C LEU A 163 -19.48 37.90 8.62
N LYS A 164 -18.55 38.69 9.15
CA LYS A 164 -17.60 38.22 10.18
C LYS A 164 -18.33 37.84 11.48
N ILE A 165 -19.33 38.63 11.90
CA ILE A 165 -20.13 38.33 13.09
C ILE A 165 -20.99 37.09 12.85
N PHE A 166 -21.70 37.02 11.73
CA PHE A 166 -22.50 35.84 11.36
C PHE A 166 -21.66 34.56 11.38
N LEU A 167 -20.45 34.65 10.83
CA LEU A 167 -19.51 33.55 10.81
C LEU A 167 -19.10 33.09 12.22
N THR A 168 -19.07 33.97 13.24
CA THR A 168 -18.75 33.59 14.62
C THR A 168 -19.93 33.10 15.44
N GLU A 169 -21.17 33.44 15.05
CA GLU A 169 -22.39 33.07 15.80
C GLU A 169 -23.03 31.75 15.31
N VAL A 170 -22.69 31.30 14.09
CA VAL A 170 -23.28 30.09 13.50
C VAL A 170 -22.49 28.83 13.90
N GLU A 171 -23.22 27.77 14.29
CA GLU A 171 -22.62 26.48 14.66
C GLU A 171 -22.62 25.44 13.52
N SER A 172 -23.60 25.49 12.61
CA SER A 172 -23.75 24.51 11.52
C SER A 172 -22.61 24.59 10.50
N ASP A 173 -21.91 23.48 10.27
CA ASP A 173 -20.77 23.41 9.34
C ASP A 173 -21.15 23.74 7.89
N TYR A 174 -22.36 23.37 7.44
CA TYR A 174 -22.85 23.73 6.10
C TYR A 174 -22.97 25.24 5.91
N VAL A 175 -23.49 25.93 6.93
CA VAL A 175 -23.67 27.38 6.92
C VAL A 175 -22.33 28.08 7.12
N LEU A 176 -21.45 27.56 7.98
CA LEU A 176 -20.07 28.02 8.12
C LEU A 176 -19.32 27.94 6.80
N LEU A 177 -19.38 26.81 6.10
CA LEU A 177 -18.74 26.60 4.80
C LEU A 177 -19.26 27.59 3.75
N SER A 178 -20.58 27.76 3.68
CA SER A 178 -21.22 28.71 2.76
C SER A 178 -20.79 30.16 3.06
N THR A 179 -20.75 30.53 4.33
CA THR A 179 -20.29 31.87 4.77
C THR A 179 -18.81 32.07 4.47
N LEU A 180 -17.96 31.07 4.72
CA LEU A 180 -16.53 31.13 4.46
C LEU A 180 -16.22 31.28 2.98
N ARG A 181 -16.98 30.65 2.08
CA ARG A 181 -16.84 30.85 0.63
C ARG A 181 -17.07 32.31 0.24
N VAL A 182 -18.15 32.91 0.75
CA VAL A 182 -18.46 34.34 0.54
C VAL A 182 -17.36 35.24 1.11
N VAL A 183 -16.89 34.95 2.33
CA VAL A 183 -15.77 35.69 2.96
C VAL A 183 -14.50 35.57 2.12
N THR A 184 -14.20 34.37 1.59
CA THR A 184 -13.04 34.11 0.73
C THR A 184 -13.12 34.93 -0.56
N ASP A 185 -14.29 35.01 -1.18
CA ASP A 185 -14.52 35.82 -2.38
C ASP A 185 -14.30 37.32 -2.12
N LEU A 186 -14.60 37.78 -0.90
CA LEU A 186 -14.55 39.19 -0.51
C LEU A 186 -13.25 39.62 0.19
N VAL A 187 -12.24 38.75 0.27
CA VAL A 187 -10.93 39.06 0.90
C VAL A 187 -10.35 40.38 0.37
N ASP A 188 -10.43 40.64 -0.93
CA ASP A 188 -9.95 41.87 -1.56
C ASP A 188 -10.56 43.13 -0.92
N LEU A 189 -11.85 43.09 -0.55
CA LEU A 189 -12.52 44.21 0.13
C LEU A 189 -12.16 44.29 1.61
N TYR A 190 -11.96 43.15 2.28
CA TYR A 190 -11.53 43.12 3.69
C TYR A 190 -10.20 43.87 3.87
N LEU A 191 -9.23 43.71 2.95
CA LEU A 191 -7.89 44.30 3.04
C LEU A 191 -7.87 45.83 3.18
N HIS A 192 -8.93 46.52 2.73
CA HIS A 192 -9.09 47.96 2.91
C HIS A 192 -9.46 48.39 4.34
N PHE A 193 -9.77 47.44 5.23
CA PHE A 193 -10.17 47.68 6.61
C PHE A 193 -9.23 46.96 7.61
N PRO A 194 -8.06 47.52 7.95
CA PRO A 194 -7.04 46.82 8.75
C PRO A 194 -7.53 46.27 10.10
N LYS A 195 -8.41 47.01 10.80
CA LYS A 195 -9.01 46.53 12.06
C LYS A 195 -9.91 45.32 11.85
N LEU A 196 -10.69 45.32 10.76
CA LEU A 196 -11.59 44.22 10.44
C LEU A 196 -10.80 42.99 9.97
N CYS A 197 -9.77 43.18 9.12
CA CYS A 197 -8.85 42.12 8.73
C CYS A 197 -8.18 41.45 9.92
N LYS A 198 -7.62 42.20 10.87
CA LYS A 198 -7.02 41.61 12.07
C LYS A 198 -8.01 40.77 12.87
N GLY A 199 -9.28 41.20 12.94
CA GLY A 199 -10.35 40.40 13.53
C GLY A 199 -10.65 39.14 12.72
N LEU A 200 -10.71 39.25 11.39
CA LEU A 200 -10.96 38.14 10.49
C LEU A 200 -9.85 37.08 10.54
N VAL A 201 -8.57 37.47 10.57
CA VAL A 201 -7.44 36.53 10.70
C VAL A 201 -7.61 35.67 11.95
N LYS A 202 -8.01 36.24 13.10
CA LYS A 202 -8.25 35.47 14.33
C LYS A 202 -9.35 34.42 14.15
N VAL A 203 -10.44 34.80 13.48
CA VAL A 203 -11.58 33.90 13.19
C VAL A 203 -11.17 32.78 12.23
N LEU A 204 -10.49 33.13 11.13
CA LEU A 204 -10.03 32.15 10.14
C LEU A 204 -9.02 31.16 10.73
N VAL A 205 -8.06 31.62 11.55
CA VAL A 205 -7.10 30.74 12.24
C VAL A 205 -7.81 29.83 13.24
N HIS A 206 -8.84 30.31 13.94
CA HIS A 206 -9.64 29.49 14.84
C HIS A 206 -10.32 28.34 14.08
N PHE A 207 -10.94 28.60 12.93
CA PHE A 207 -11.58 27.55 12.14
C PHE A 207 -10.58 26.61 11.49
N TRP A 208 -9.52 27.13 10.89
CA TRP A 208 -8.43 26.33 10.33
C TRP A 208 -7.83 25.36 11.35
N SER A 209 -7.83 25.71 12.63
CA SER A 209 -7.21 24.88 13.67
C SER A 209 -8.16 23.99 14.47
N ARG A 210 -9.50 24.15 14.36
CA ARG A 210 -10.44 23.45 15.26
C ARG A 210 -11.69 22.85 14.61
N LYS A 211 -12.12 23.30 13.44
CA LYS A 211 -13.40 22.87 12.82
C LYS A 211 -13.24 21.62 11.95
N THR A 212 -14.27 21.20 11.24
CA THR A 212 -14.24 20.06 10.29
C THR A 212 -13.33 20.31 9.09
N GLU A 213 -12.95 19.25 8.38
CA GLU A 213 -11.93 19.28 7.33
C GLU A 213 -12.28 20.29 6.21
N GLU A 214 -13.51 20.28 5.73
CA GLU A 214 -14.00 21.18 4.69
C GLU A 214 -13.91 22.65 5.12
N VAL A 215 -14.29 22.92 6.38
CA VAL A 215 -14.22 24.25 6.99
C VAL A 215 -12.77 24.71 7.14
N ARG A 216 -11.86 23.81 7.57
CA ARG A 216 -10.42 24.11 7.68
C ARG A 216 -9.80 24.45 6.33
N CYS A 217 -10.13 23.68 5.30
CA CYS A 217 -9.66 23.88 3.94
C CYS A 217 -10.02 25.27 3.41
N VAL A 218 -11.30 25.67 3.49
CA VAL A 218 -11.73 26.98 2.99
C VAL A 218 -11.15 28.12 3.85
N ALA A 219 -11.10 27.98 5.17
CA ALA A 219 -10.46 28.96 6.04
C ALA A 219 -8.97 29.16 5.70
N PHE A 220 -8.25 28.08 5.41
CA PHE A 220 -6.85 28.13 4.98
C PHE A 220 -6.68 28.82 3.62
N VAL A 221 -7.56 28.52 2.66
CA VAL A 221 -7.57 29.19 1.35
C VAL A 221 -7.78 30.69 1.51
N ALA A 222 -8.69 31.12 2.38
CA ALA A 222 -8.90 32.54 2.69
C ALA A 222 -7.63 33.20 3.25
N LEU A 223 -6.95 32.55 4.21
CA LEU A 223 -5.68 33.03 4.79
C LEU A 223 -4.59 33.16 3.71
N CYS A 224 -4.43 32.15 2.85
CA CYS A 224 -3.48 32.17 1.74
C CYS A 224 -3.82 33.28 0.73
N LYS A 225 -5.11 33.48 0.41
CA LYS A 225 -5.56 34.55 -0.49
C LYS A 225 -5.23 35.93 0.09
N MET A 226 -5.46 36.15 1.40
CA MET A 226 -5.10 37.39 2.09
C MET A 226 -3.61 37.72 1.92
N VAL A 227 -2.74 36.75 2.21
CA VAL A 227 -1.29 36.90 2.10
C VAL A 227 -0.84 37.17 0.66
N ARG A 228 -1.41 36.45 -0.32
CA ARG A 228 -1.05 36.61 -1.74
C ARG A 228 -1.44 37.99 -2.29
N LEU A 229 -2.56 38.55 -1.82
CA LEU A 229 -3.04 39.86 -2.25
C LEU A 229 -2.29 41.02 -1.57
N ASP A 230 -1.97 40.86 -0.30
CA ASP A 230 -1.21 41.85 0.48
C ASP A 230 -0.18 41.17 1.41
N PRO A 231 1.10 41.12 1.00
CA PRO A 231 2.20 40.52 1.77
C PRO A 231 2.40 41.11 3.17
N GLU A 232 1.90 42.31 3.47
CA GLU A 232 2.02 42.92 4.81
C GLU A 232 1.27 42.11 5.89
N TYR A 233 0.29 41.28 5.50
CA TYR A 233 -0.43 40.40 6.40
C TYR A 233 0.29 39.08 6.71
N PHE A 234 1.37 38.75 6.00
CA PHE A 234 2.12 37.51 6.24
C PHE A 234 2.57 37.38 7.71
N PRO A 235 3.22 38.38 8.35
CA PRO A 235 3.60 38.32 9.76
C PRO A 235 2.48 37.94 10.73
N VAL A 236 1.31 38.55 10.59
CA VAL A 236 0.18 38.34 11.52
C VAL A 236 -0.50 36.99 11.27
N VAL A 237 -0.66 36.60 10.00
CA VAL A 237 -1.25 35.32 9.61
C VAL A 237 -0.34 34.17 10.03
N TYR A 238 0.94 34.25 9.67
CA TYR A 238 1.92 33.19 9.91
C TYR A 238 2.15 32.97 11.42
N LYS A 239 2.38 34.04 12.20
CA LYS A 239 2.57 33.94 13.66
C LYS A 239 1.34 33.36 14.37
N SER A 240 0.15 33.81 13.99
CA SER A 240 -1.10 33.31 14.58
C SER A 240 -1.34 31.85 14.25
N SER A 241 -1.07 31.45 13.00
CA SER A 241 -1.21 30.07 12.54
C SER A 241 -0.19 29.14 13.23
N TYR A 242 1.07 29.55 13.33
CA TYR A 242 2.10 28.80 14.07
C TYR A 242 1.73 28.59 15.54
N THR A 243 1.26 29.65 16.20
CA THR A 243 0.86 29.56 17.61
C THR A 243 -0.36 28.66 17.81
N ALA A 244 -1.34 28.73 16.90
CA ALA A 244 -2.50 27.84 16.92
C ALA A 244 -2.10 26.37 16.68
N TYR A 245 -1.19 26.11 15.73
CA TYR A 245 -0.66 24.77 15.48
C TYR A 245 0.00 24.18 16.74
N ILE A 246 0.95 24.91 17.34
CA ILE A 246 1.66 24.46 18.54
C ILE A 246 0.70 24.24 19.71
N ALA A 247 -0.31 25.11 19.88
CA ALA A 247 -1.32 24.97 20.94
C ALA A 247 -2.17 23.69 20.78
N ASN A 248 -2.54 23.32 19.55
CA ASN A 248 -3.30 22.10 19.27
C ASN A 248 -2.44 20.83 19.29
N CYS A 249 -1.11 20.94 19.29
CA CYS A 249 -0.19 19.81 19.44
C CYS A 249 0.01 19.36 20.90
N LYS A 250 -0.79 19.84 21.86
CA LYS A 250 -0.62 19.48 23.29
C LYS A 250 -0.88 17.98 23.54
N LEU A 251 -1.84 17.41 22.81
CA LEU A 251 -2.30 16.02 22.97
C LEU A 251 -2.49 15.38 21.59
N VAL A 252 -1.78 14.28 21.34
CA VAL A 252 -1.82 13.55 20.06
C VAL A 252 -2.47 12.20 20.30
N GLU A 253 -3.72 12.09 19.87
CA GLU A 253 -4.60 10.94 20.03
C GLU A 253 -5.21 10.57 18.67
N GLU A 254 -5.98 9.49 18.62
CA GLU A 254 -6.57 8.98 17.38
C GLU A 254 -7.47 10.01 16.69
N GLY A 255 -8.34 10.69 17.46
CA GLY A 255 -9.19 11.75 16.93
C GLY A 255 -8.44 13.04 16.60
N THR A 256 -7.23 13.26 17.13
CA THR A 256 -6.52 14.54 16.95
C THR A 256 -5.41 14.53 15.91
N LEU A 257 -4.81 13.36 15.67
CA LEU A 257 -3.70 13.21 14.74
C LEU A 257 -4.03 13.66 13.29
N PRO A 258 -5.18 13.31 12.68
CA PRO A 258 -5.49 13.72 11.31
C PRO A 258 -5.48 15.24 11.13
N PHE A 259 -6.05 15.98 12.09
CA PHE A 259 -6.12 17.44 11.99
C PHE A 259 -4.79 18.13 12.32
N ILE A 260 -3.99 17.56 13.23
CA ILE A 260 -2.63 18.04 13.50
C ILE A 260 -1.78 17.90 12.24
N ASN A 261 -1.89 16.78 11.53
CA ASN A 261 -1.19 16.54 10.27
C ASN A 261 -1.64 17.51 9.18
N PHE A 262 -2.94 17.79 9.07
CA PHE A 262 -3.47 18.81 8.16
C PHE A 262 -2.88 20.20 8.45
N MET A 263 -2.88 20.64 9.72
CA MET A 263 -2.30 21.93 10.11
C MET A 263 -0.80 21.98 9.84
N GLN A 264 -0.06 20.90 10.13
CA GLN A 264 1.38 20.81 9.87
C GLN A 264 1.70 21.00 8.39
N ARG A 265 1.03 20.24 7.51
CA ARG A 265 1.24 20.29 6.06
C ARG A 265 0.82 21.64 5.47
N SER A 266 -0.36 22.13 5.82
CA SER A 266 -0.85 23.43 5.33
C SER A 266 0.03 24.61 5.81
N LEU A 267 0.51 24.59 7.06
CA LEU A 267 1.44 25.62 7.54
C LEU A 267 2.81 25.53 6.83
N ALA A 268 3.30 24.33 6.54
CA ALA A 268 4.51 24.15 5.72
C ALA A 268 4.31 24.73 4.30
N GLU A 269 3.16 24.51 3.65
CA GLU A 269 2.85 25.14 2.35
C GLU A 269 2.83 26.67 2.43
N MET A 270 2.20 27.23 3.47
CA MET A 270 2.13 28.69 3.68
C MET A 270 3.53 29.33 3.82
N THR A 271 4.50 28.58 4.37
CA THR A 271 5.89 29.02 4.54
C THR A 271 6.52 29.46 3.21
N PHE A 272 6.16 28.80 2.11
CA PHE A 272 6.71 29.07 0.78
C PHE A 272 5.98 30.18 0.01
N LEU A 273 4.95 30.82 0.57
CA LEU A 273 4.36 32.03 -0.01
C LEU A 273 5.33 33.22 0.07
N HIS A 274 6.07 33.34 1.18
CA HIS A 274 7.06 34.40 1.41
C HIS A 274 8.30 33.84 2.13
N PRO A 275 9.15 33.05 1.43
CA PRO A 275 10.24 32.28 2.05
C PRO A 275 11.25 33.16 2.82
N THR A 276 11.58 34.35 2.32
CA THR A 276 12.52 35.27 3.00
C THR A 276 12.02 35.75 4.35
N GLN A 277 10.73 36.10 4.47
CA GLN A 277 10.14 36.49 5.75
C GLN A 277 9.96 35.27 6.66
N ALA A 278 9.51 34.15 6.10
CA ALA A 278 9.28 32.91 6.84
C ALA A 278 10.57 32.35 7.46
N TYR A 279 11.71 32.50 6.79
CA TYR A 279 13.03 32.13 7.32
C TYR A 279 13.36 32.83 8.64
N GLN A 280 13.03 34.12 8.78
CA GLN A 280 13.27 34.87 10.03
C GLN A 280 12.50 34.27 11.20
N TYR A 281 11.24 33.85 10.96
CA TYR A 281 10.44 33.14 11.96
C TYR A 281 10.99 31.74 12.25
N ALA A 282 11.37 30.98 11.21
CA ALA A 282 11.96 29.66 11.34
C ALA A 282 13.22 29.70 12.22
N PHE A 283 14.12 30.64 11.95
CA PHE A 283 15.32 30.86 12.74
C PHE A 283 15.00 31.12 14.23
N VAL A 284 14.06 32.03 14.52
CA VAL A 284 13.65 32.35 15.90
C VAL A 284 13.05 31.14 16.61
N TYR A 285 12.14 30.42 15.96
CA TYR A 285 11.46 29.28 16.56
C TYR A 285 12.38 28.07 16.75
N ILE A 286 13.25 27.76 15.79
CA ILE A 286 14.28 26.71 15.94
C ILE A 286 15.25 27.06 17.08
N ARG A 287 15.68 28.33 17.16
CA ARG A 287 16.54 28.80 18.27
C ARG A 287 15.86 28.65 19.63
N GLN A 288 14.55 28.86 19.74
CA GLN A 288 13.80 28.63 20.98
C GLN A 288 13.84 27.16 21.41
N PHE A 289 13.69 26.21 20.48
CA PHE A 289 13.84 24.78 20.78
C PHE A 289 15.25 24.44 21.29
N ALA A 290 16.28 25.02 20.68
CA ALA A 290 17.66 24.87 21.15
C ALA A 290 17.85 25.38 22.59
N ILE A 291 17.26 26.52 22.95
CA ILE A 291 17.33 27.09 24.30
C ILE A 291 16.65 26.19 25.32
N HIS A 292 15.43 25.72 25.04
CA HIS A 292 14.71 24.81 25.92
C HIS A 292 15.49 23.51 26.14
N LEU A 293 16.03 22.93 25.07
CA LEU A 293 16.84 21.72 25.14
C LEU A 293 18.13 21.94 25.95
N ARG A 294 18.88 23.02 25.69
CA ARG A 294 20.10 23.36 26.44
C ARG A 294 19.81 23.52 27.93
N ASN A 295 18.72 24.20 28.29
CA ASN A 295 18.32 24.37 29.69
C ASN A 295 18.02 23.03 30.36
N ALA A 296 17.33 22.12 29.67
CA ALA A 296 17.07 20.77 30.16
C ALA A 296 18.36 19.95 30.31
N MET A 297 19.31 20.06 29.36
CA MET A 297 20.60 19.36 29.40
C MET A 297 21.49 19.80 30.55
N ILE A 298 21.58 21.12 30.79
CA ILE A 298 22.46 21.69 31.81
C ILE A 298 21.89 21.45 33.21
N ALA A 299 20.63 21.83 33.42
CA ALA A 299 20.04 21.83 34.75
C ALA A 299 19.53 20.45 35.18
N LYS A 300 19.23 19.55 34.23
CA LYS A 300 18.71 18.18 34.45
C LYS A 300 17.51 18.11 35.41
N ARG A 301 16.77 19.20 35.58
CA ARG A 301 15.58 19.25 36.43
C ARG A 301 14.36 18.72 35.69
N LYS A 302 13.49 18.02 36.42
CA LYS A 302 12.29 17.37 35.87
C LYS A 302 11.33 18.34 35.18
N ASP A 303 11.15 19.54 35.73
CA ASP A 303 10.31 20.60 35.17
C ASP A 303 10.83 21.06 33.79
N LEU A 304 12.14 21.27 33.66
CA LEU A 304 12.78 21.70 32.41
C LEU A 304 12.76 20.57 31.37
N ILE A 305 12.96 19.32 31.78
CA ILE A 305 12.87 18.17 30.88
C ILE A 305 11.45 18.04 30.32
N GLN A 306 10.41 18.26 31.13
CA GLN A 306 9.02 18.22 30.68
C GLN A 306 8.70 19.31 29.63
N THR A 307 9.45 20.41 29.57
CA THR A 307 9.30 21.42 28.50
C THR A 307 9.77 20.93 27.13
N VAL A 308 10.57 19.87 27.09
CA VAL A 308 11.13 19.27 25.87
C VAL A 308 10.47 17.92 25.57
N TYR A 309 10.12 17.15 26.60
CA TYR A 309 9.50 15.82 26.49
C TYR A 309 7.97 15.91 26.43
N ASN A 310 7.47 16.63 25.42
CA ASN A 310 6.05 16.77 25.15
C ASN A 310 5.78 16.87 23.64
N TRP A 311 4.52 16.69 23.26
CA TRP A 311 4.12 16.68 21.85
C TRP A 311 4.31 18.01 21.14
N GLN A 312 4.21 19.15 21.84
CA GLN A 312 4.39 20.46 21.24
C GLN A 312 5.82 20.66 20.74
N PHE A 313 6.80 20.19 21.53
CA PHE A 313 8.21 20.20 21.14
C PHE A 313 8.47 19.28 19.94
N VAL A 314 8.01 18.02 20.01
CA VAL A 314 8.21 17.03 18.94
C VAL A 314 7.52 17.44 17.64
N LYS A 315 6.25 17.86 17.68
CA LYS A 315 5.50 18.34 16.51
C LYS A 315 6.06 19.65 15.95
N GLY A 316 6.70 20.46 16.79
CA GLY A 316 7.47 21.63 16.38
C GLY A 316 8.71 21.24 15.56
N LEU A 317 9.51 20.27 16.03
CA LEU A 317 10.65 19.74 15.28
C LEU A 317 10.22 19.06 13.98
N GLN A 318 9.12 18.30 14.00
CA GLN A 318 8.58 17.65 12.81
C GLN A 318 8.10 18.68 11.76
N LEU A 319 7.49 19.80 12.19
CA LEU A 319 7.12 20.88 11.27
C LEU A 319 8.35 21.48 10.57
N TRP A 320 9.41 21.81 11.33
CA TRP A 320 10.61 22.39 10.73
C TRP A 320 11.38 21.38 9.87
N THR A 321 11.35 20.11 10.24
CA THR A 321 11.85 19.01 9.39
C THR A 321 11.11 19.00 8.06
N LEU A 322 9.76 19.04 8.08
CA LEU A 322 8.94 19.08 6.88
C LEU A 322 9.26 20.32 6.02
N VAL A 323 9.35 21.51 6.62
CA VAL A 323 9.71 22.74 5.89
C VAL A 323 11.07 22.63 5.21
N ILE A 324 12.09 22.08 5.88
CA ILE A 324 13.42 21.91 5.28
C ILE A 324 13.36 20.93 4.10
N CYS A 325 12.72 19.78 4.28
CA CYS A 325 12.54 18.77 3.24
C CYS A 325 11.78 19.32 2.02
N GLU A 326 10.68 20.02 2.25
CA GLU A 326 9.87 20.63 1.20
C GLU A 326 10.59 21.79 0.49
N GLY A 327 11.48 22.49 1.19
CA GLY A 327 12.36 23.51 0.60
C GLY A 327 13.41 22.89 -0.30
N ALA A 328 14.03 21.78 0.11
CA ALA A 328 15.01 21.06 -0.70
C ALA A 328 14.40 20.55 -2.03
N LYS A 329 13.17 20.02 -1.99
CA LYS A 329 12.44 19.61 -3.20
C LYS A 329 12.10 20.76 -4.14
N ARG A 330 11.66 21.90 -3.60
CA ARG A 330 11.19 23.05 -4.41
C ARG A 330 12.33 23.83 -5.06
N PHE A 331 13.50 23.86 -4.44
CA PHE A 331 14.64 24.69 -4.85
C PHE A 331 15.85 23.81 -5.21
N GLN A 332 15.63 22.84 -6.09
CA GLN A 332 16.71 22.01 -6.63
C GLN A 332 17.70 22.88 -7.43
N PRO A 333 19.01 22.58 -7.36
CA PRO A 333 20.03 23.30 -8.11
C PRO A 333 19.99 22.90 -9.60
N THR A 334 18.93 23.26 -10.32
CA THR A 334 18.85 23.12 -11.78
C THR A 334 18.85 24.50 -12.44
N THR A 335 19.92 24.75 -13.19
CA THR A 335 20.12 25.85 -14.16
C THR A 335 19.92 27.29 -13.67
N SER A 336 21.05 27.91 -13.26
CA SER A 336 21.47 29.27 -13.64
C SER A 336 20.43 30.40 -13.65
N SER A 337 19.64 30.55 -12.58
CA SER A 337 18.99 31.83 -12.28
C SER A 337 19.15 32.19 -10.79
N ASP A 338 19.67 33.39 -10.52
CA ASP A 338 19.90 33.97 -9.19
C ASP A 338 18.61 34.13 -8.32
N GLN A 339 17.46 33.59 -8.77
CA GLN A 339 16.16 33.73 -8.11
C GLN A 339 15.74 32.51 -7.26
N ASN A 340 16.48 31.38 -7.30
CA ASN A 340 16.14 30.14 -6.60
C ASN A 340 17.01 29.87 -5.35
N VAL A 341 17.14 30.84 -4.44
CA VAL A 341 17.90 30.65 -3.19
C VAL A 341 17.05 29.96 -2.12
N ASN A 342 17.42 28.74 -1.73
CA ASN A 342 16.83 28.03 -0.61
C ASN A 342 17.41 28.50 0.74
N TRP A 343 16.82 29.54 1.32
CA TRP A 343 17.22 30.07 2.64
C TRP A 343 17.14 29.04 3.77
N PHE A 344 16.25 28.04 3.67
CA PHE A 344 16.07 27.04 4.73
C PHE A 344 17.22 26.03 4.81
N ARG A 345 18.09 25.96 3.80
CA ARG A 345 19.28 25.09 3.80
C ARG A 345 20.22 25.42 4.98
N GLU A 346 20.34 26.70 5.33
CA GLU A 346 21.14 27.17 6.48
C GLU A 346 20.63 26.67 7.84
N LEU A 347 19.36 26.21 7.90
CA LEU A 347 18.75 25.70 9.13
C LEU A 347 18.91 24.18 9.29
N ILE A 348 19.46 23.47 8.29
CA ILE A 348 19.69 22.02 8.34
C ILE A 348 20.59 21.67 9.53
N HIS A 349 21.78 22.25 9.60
CA HIS A 349 22.74 21.92 10.66
C HIS A 349 22.19 22.23 12.07
N PRO A 350 21.66 23.44 12.36
CA PRO A 350 21.04 23.73 13.64
C PRO A 350 19.92 22.75 14.02
N LEU A 351 19.04 22.38 13.07
CA LEU A 351 17.95 21.46 13.36
C LEU A 351 18.45 20.04 13.62
N VAL A 352 19.42 19.56 12.84
CA VAL A 352 20.06 18.25 13.03
C VAL A 352 20.75 18.16 14.39
N GLU A 353 21.45 19.21 14.84
CA GLU A 353 22.07 19.26 16.17
C GLU A 353 21.04 19.19 17.30
N ILE A 354 19.93 19.92 17.17
CA ILE A 354 18.84 19.91 18.15
C ILE A 354 18.23 18.51 18.23
N ILE A 355 17.90 17.89 17.09
CA ILE A 355 17.29 16.55 17.06
C ILE A 355 18.27 15.50 17.61
N SER A 356 19.55 15.57 17.22
CA SER A 356 20.59 14.64 17.68
C SER A 356 20.89 14.78 19.18
N SER A 357 20.79 15.99 19.72
CA SER A 357 20.95 16.24 21.16
C SER A 357 19.71 15.82 21.95
N PHE A 358 18.52 16.04 21.38
CA PHE A 358 17.25 15.63 21.96
C PHE A 358 17.16 14.11 22.12
N TRP A 359 17.62 13.38 21.10
CA TRP A 359 17.81 11.93 21.11
C TRP A 359 18.61 11.42 22.33
N ARG A 360 19.70 12.11 22.70
CA ARG A 360 20.62 11.70 23.77
C ARG A 360 20.26 12.21 25.17
N LEU A 361 19.19 13.00 25.31
CA LEU A 361 18.93 13.74 26.55
C LEU A 361 18.74 12.83 27.77
N PHE A 362 18.09 11.67 27.62
CA PHE A 362 17.89 10.73 28.72
C PHE A 362 18.03 9.27 28.24
N PRO A 363 19.01 8.51 28.75
CA PRO A 363 19.23 7.11 28.38
C PRO A 363 18.25 6.20 29.13
N SER A 364 17.02 6.07 28.66
CA SER A 364 16.05 5.12 29.20
C SER A 364 15.21 4.50 28.09
N ALA A 365 15.07 3.17 28.16
CA ALA A 365 14.18 2.38 27.32
C ALA A 365 12.73 2.89 27.29
N LYS A 366 12.28 3.60 28.33
CA LYS A 366 10.94 4.22 28.36
C LYS A 366 10.74 5.24 27.23
N PHE A 367 11.78 5.87 26.71
CA PHE A 367 11.70 6.87 25.65
C PHE A 367 12.04 6.31 24.26
N PHE A 368 12.01 4.99 24.09
CA PHE A 368 12.20 4.33 22.80
C PHE A 368 11.33 4.92 21.67
N PRO A 369 10.02 5.21 21.87
CA PRO A 369 9.20 5.85 20.82
C PRO A 369 9.71 7.23 20.38
N LEU A 370 10.06 8.10 21.34
CA LEU A 370 10.62 9.45 21.08
C LEU A 370 11.92 9.37 20.27
N ARG A 371 12.71 8.34 20.55
CA ARG A 371 13.94 8.03 19.85
C ARG A 371 13.70 7.65 18.40
N ILE A 372 12.77 6.74 18.12
CA ILE A 372 12.32 6.43 16.75
C ILE A 372 11.87 7.69 16.00
N HIS A 373 11.06 8.56 16.64
CA HIS A 373 10.65 9.85 16.05
C HIS A 373 11.84 10.73 15.65
N SER A 374 12.88 10.77 16.48
CA SER A 374 14.06 11.58 16.25
C SER A 374 14.88 11.09 15.06
N ILE A 375 15.14 9.78 14.98
CA ILE A 375 15.86 9.18 13.85
C ILE A 375 15.05 9.35 12.56
N ARG A 376 13.73 9.17 12.57
CA ARG A 376 12.88 9.40 11.40
C ARG A 376 12.99 10.83 10.87
N MET A 377 13.00 11.83 11.75
CA MET A 377 13.21 13.22 11.34
C MET A 377 14.59 13.39 10.68
N LEU A 378 15.65 12.86 11.28
CA LEU A 378 17.00 12.91 10.72
C LEU A 378 17.11 12.19 9.36
N LEU A 379 16.49 11.02 9.22
CA LEU A 379 16.44 10.24 7.99
C LEU A 379 15.71 10.99 6.88
N ASN A 380 14.59 11.63 7.20
CA ASN A 380 13.88 12.47 6.24
C ASN A 380 14.73 13.66 5.78
N ILE A 381 15.44 14.34 6.68
CA ILE A 381 16.36 15.43 6.32
C ILE A 381 17.48 14.88 5.43
N GLN A 382 18.10 13.76 5.81
CA GLN A 382 19.17 13.13 5.05
C GLN A 382 18.71 12.84 3.63
N ARG A 383 17.54 12.19 3.48
CA ARG A 383 16.96 11.79 2.20
C ARG A 383 16.59 12.97 1.30
N GLU A 384 15.85 13.94 1.82
CA GLU A 384 15.30 15.01 0.97
C GLU A 384 16.28 16.18 0.75
N ALA A 385 17.15 16.48 1.73
CA ALA A 385 18.08 17.60 1.63
C ALA A 385 19.46 17.22 1.08
N GLU A 386 19.65 15.96 0.69
CA GLU A 386 20.89 15.45 0.09
C GLU A 386 22.16 15.68 0.91
N VAL A 387 22.01 15.76 2.23
CA VAL A 387 23.14 15.87 3.18
C VAL A 387 23.43 14.52 3.82
N PHE A 388 24.67 14.28 4.22
CA PHE A 388 25.03 13.10 5.03
C PHE A 388 24.69 13.33 6.50
N ILE A 389 23.96 12.40 7.10
CA ILE A 389 23.67 12.33 8.54
C ILE A 389 23.92 10.87 8.95
N PRO A 390 24.57 10.58 10.10
CA PRO A 390 24.86 9.21 10.51
C PRO A 390 23.63 8.52 11.12
N THR A 391 22.49 8.52 10.41
CA THR A 391 21.21 7.94 10.83
C THR A 391 21.30 6.47 11.19
N LEU A 392 22.04 5.69 10.38
CA LEU A 392 22.30 4.28 10.65
C LEU A 392 23.04 4.07 11.98
N SER A 393 23.99 4.94 12.33
CA SER A 393 24.70 4.86 13.60
C SER A 393 23.76 5.07 14.79
N TYR A 394 22.81 6.01 14.69
CA TYR A 394 21.78 6.22 15.72
C TYR A 394 20.81 5.05 15.82
N ALA A 395 20.37 4.49 14.69
CA ALA A 395 19.46 3.36 14.65
C ALA A 395 20.11 2.09 15.25
N VAL A 396 21.35 1.79 14.88
CA VAL A 396 22.09 0.63 15.42
C VAL A 396 22.44 0.82 16.91
N GLU A 397 22.65 2.05 17.39
CA GLU A 397 22.80 2.34 18.82
C GLU A 397 21.54 1.96 19.62
N LEU A 398 20.34 2.12 19.04
CA LEU A 398 19.08 1.76 19.69
C LEU A 398 18.90 0.25 19.91
N LEU A 399 19.63 -0.59 19.17
CA LEU A 399 19.62 -2.05 19.38
C LEU A 399 20.11 -2.43 20.77
N GLU A 400 21.04 -1.66 21.36
CA GLU A 400 21.50 -1.93 22.73
C GLU A 400 20.37 -1.75 23.74
N GLU A 401 19.47 -0.78 23.51
CA GLU A 401 18.30 -0.58 24.35
C GLU A 401 17.22 -1.61 24.11
N LEU A 402 17.02 -2.04 22.86
CA LEU A 402 16.13 -3.16 22.55
C LEU A 402 16.61 -4.44 23.26
N ALA A 403 17.91 -4.74 23.20
CA ALA A 403 18.49 -5.87 23.92
C ALA A 403 18.29 -5.77 25.44
N GLN A 404 18.39 -4.56 26.02
CA GLN A 404 18.09 -4.33 27.43
C GLN A 404 16.63 -4.62 27.78
N ILE A 405 15.69 -4.19 26.92
CA ILE A 405 14.26 -4.48 27.08
C ILE A 405 13.99 -5.99 27.01
N ASP A 406 14.70 -6.70 26.12
CA ASP A 406 14.54 -8.13 25.87
C ASP A 406 15.31 -9.04 26.85
N THR A 407 16.02 -8.49 27.84
CA THR A 407 16.78 -9.30 28.82
C THR A 407 15.90 -10.23 29.67
N LYS A 408 14.61 -9.90 29.85
CA LYS A 408 13.65 -10.73 30.58
C LYS A 408 12.68 -11.37 29.61
N ARG A 409 12.51 -12.69 29.68
CA ARG A 409 11.43 -13.37 28.92
C ARG A 409 10.08 -12.73 29.27
N PRO A 410 9.23 -12.42 28.28
CA PRO A 410 7.88 -11.96 28.55
C PRO A 410 7.13 -12.96 29.43
N ILE A 411 6.28 -12.47 30.32
CA ILE A 411 5.47 -13.34 31.17
C ILE A 411 4.45 -14.06 30.27
N ALA A 412 4.49 -15.40 30.25
CA ALA A 412 3.56 -16.21 29.47
C ALA A 412 2.10 -15.81 29.76
N GLY A 413 1.31 -15.55 28.72
CA GLY A 413 -0.11 -15.16 28.83
C GLY A 413 -0.41 -13.66 28.90
N LYS A 414 0.60 -12.76 28.87
CA LYS A 414 0.42 -11.30 28.73
C LYS A 414 1.08 -10.78 27.45
N GLY A 415 0.26 -10.48 26.44
CA GLY A 415 0.66 -9.94 25.14
C GLY A 415 -0.57 -9.64 24.28
N ARG A 416 -1.48 -8.81 24.83
CA ARG A 416 -2.78 -8.52 24.18
C ARG A 416 -2.71 -7.33 23.22
N THR A 417 -1.67 -6.50 23.32
CA THR A 417 -1.55 -5.29 22.50
C THR A 417 -0.92 -5.64 21.16
N ARG A 418 -1.77 -5.84 20.14
CA ARG A 418 -1.29 -6.26 18.81
C ARG A 418 -0.60 -5.15 18.01
N ASP A 419 -0.87 -3.89 18.32
CA ASP A 419 -0.30 -2.77 17.57
C ASP A 419 -0.28 -1.45 18.38
N PRO A 420 0.76 -1.19 19.18
CA PRO A 420 0.91 0.11 19.81
C PRO A 420 1.31 1.15 18.77
N ASN A 421 0.41 2.08 18.45
CA ASN A 421 0.71 3.15 17.50
C ASN A 421 1.80 4.11 18.05
N ILE A 422 3.06 3.87 17.66
CA ILE A 422 4.23 4.66 18.03
C ILE A 422 4.07 6.15 17.66
N GLU A 423 3.32 6.47 16.60
CA GLU A 423 3.06 7.87 16.19
C GLU A 423 2.33 8.70 17.23
N ARG A 424 1.67 8.03 18.19
CA ARG A 424 0.95 8.65 19.31
C ARG A 424 1.64 8.43 20.65
N MET A 425 2.87 7.89 20.65
CA MET A 425 3.62 7.62 21.87
C MET A 425 4.97 8.36 21.87
N LEU A 426 5.24 9.07 22.98
CA LEU A 426 6.58 9.59 23.28
C LEU A 426 7.29 8.76 24.35
N ARG A 427 6.53 8.07 25.20
CA ARG A 427 7.05 7.30 26.33
C ARG A 427 6.20 6.06 26.58
N LEU A 428 6.87 4.96 26.93
CA LEU A 428 6.28 3.70 27.37
C LEU A 428 6.08 3.68 28.89
N SER A 429 4.98 3.07 29.34
CA SER A 429 4.79 2.69 30.75
C SER A 429 5.67 1.47 31.10
N SER A 430 5.85 1.19 32.39
CA SER A 430 6.56 -0.04 32.80
C SER A 430 5.81 -1.30 32.35
N GLU A 431 4.47 -1.27 32.37
CA GLU A 431 3.64 -2.37 31.88
C GLU A 431 3.78 -2.60 30.37
N GLN A 432 3.83 -1.52 29.58
CA GLN A 432 4.06 -1.60 28.13
C GLN A 432 5.45 -2.13 27.80
N LEU A 433 6.45 -1.83 28.62
CA LEU A 433 7.79 -2.41 28.47
C LEU A 433 7.83 -3.90 28.81
N ASP A 434 6.85 -4.44 29.52
CA ASP A 434 6.74 -5.86 29.86
C ASP A 434 5.82 -6.65 28.91
N ASP A 435 5.06 -5.96 28.05
CA ASP A 435 4.16 -6.56 27.06
C ASP A 435 4.94 -7.07 25.83
N ALA A 436 4.78 -8.36 25.51
CA ALA A 436 5.48 -9.01 24.40
C ALA A 436 5.14 -8.41 23.02
N GLY A 437 3.87 -8.06 22.79
CA GLY A 437 3.41 -7.49 21.52
C GLY A 437 3.99 -6.10 21.30
N VAL A 438 4.07 -5.29 22.37
CA VAL A 438 4.74 -3.99 22.31
C VAL A 438 6.22 -4.14 21.99
N ARG A 439 6.94 -5.06 22.64
CA ARG A 439 8.38 -5.30 22.37
C ARG A 439 8.64 -5.71 20.92
N LEU A 440 7.84 -6.65 20.42
CA LEU A 440 7.93 -7.11 19.03
C LEU A 440 7.71 -5.95 18.05
N HIS A 441 6.68 -5.13 18.28
CA HIS A 441 6.42 -3.97 17.42
C HIS A 441 7.57 -2.94 17.47
N LEU A 442 8.16 -2.67 18.64
CA LEU A 442 9.34 -1.80 18.74
C LEU A 442 10.53 -2.35 17.95
N ALA A 443 10.78 -3.66 18.01
CA ALA A 443 11.83 -4.32 17.25
C ALA A 443 11.59 -4.21 15.74
N GLN A 444 10.38 -4.51 15.27
CA GLN A 444 9.99 -4.38 13.86
C GLN A 444 10.20 -2.95 13.34
N GLN A 445 9.75 -1.95 14.10
CA GLN A 445 9.88 -0.54 13.71
C GLN A 445 11.34 -0.09 13.68
N LEU A 446 12.19 -0.61 14.58
CA LEU A 446 13.62 -0.36 14.56
C LEU A 446 14.32 -1.05 13.38
N PHE A 447 14.01 -2.33 13.11
CA PHE A 447 14.59 -3.06 11.99
C PHE A 447 14.20 -2.44 10.65
N ALA A 448 12.94 -2.04 10.47
CA ALA A 448 12.49 -1.28 9.30
C ALA A 448 13.28 0.03 9.14
N LEU A 449 13.47 0.77 10.24
CA LEU A 449 14.24 2.01 10.22
C LEU A 449 15.72 1.79 9.88
N ILE A 450 16.35 0.72 10.38
CA ILE A 450 17.71 0.32 10.02
C ILE A 450 17.79 -0.02 8.54
N ALA A 451 16.80 -0.74 8.00
CA ALA A 451 16.72 -1.07 6.59
C ALA A 451 16.58 0.19 5.71
N ASP A 452 15.72 1.14 6.10
CA ASP A 452 15.60 2.42 5.39
C ASP A 452 16.92 3.21 5.39
N CYS A 453 17.63 3.22 6.52
CA CYS A 453 18.94 3.87 6.63
C CYS A 453 19.98 3.19 5.71
N LEU A 454 20.00 1.85 5.65
CA LEU A 454 20.89 1.09 4.77
C LEU A 454 20.57 1.34 3.30
N ASN A 455 19.30 1.34 2.93
CA ASN A 455 18.84 1.60 1.57
C ASN A 455 19.25 3.01 1.10
N LEU A 456 19.09 4.02 1.96
CA LEU A 456 19.51 5.38 1.64
C LEU A 456 21.04 5.51 1.47
N LEU A 457 21.83 4.73 2.22
CA LEU A 457 23.28 4.71 2.04
C LEU A 457 23.71 3.99 0.76
N HIS A 458 23.02 2.91 0.39
CA HIS A 458 23.31 2.17 -0.84
C HIS A 458 23.01 2.97 -2.11
N THR A 459 21.89 3.71 -2.11
CA THR A 459 21.40 4.46 -3.29
C THR A 459 22.16 5.75 -3.57
N ARG A 460 23.03 6.22 -2.65
CA ARG A 460 23.83 7.42 -2.87
C ARG A 460 25.23 7.05 -3.31
N GLU A 461 25.60 7.50 -4.51
CA GLU A 461 26.97 7.45 -5.02
C GLU A 461 27.89 8.25 -4.11
N GLY A 462 28.53 7.54 -3.19
CA GLY A 462 29.49 8.10 -2.28
C GLY A 462 30.09 6.95 -1.51
N ASN A 463 31.42 6.82 -1.58
CA ASN A 463 32.19 5.93 -0.73
C ASN A 463 31.91 6.30 0.74
N VAL A 464 30.83 5.79 1.33
CA VAL A 464 30.62 5.76 2.78
C VAL A 464 31.42 4.56 3.26
N VAL A 465 32.72 4.86 3.31
CA VAL A 465 33.89 4.03 3.55
C VAL A 465 33.66 2.99 4.64
N ALA A 466 34.30 1.83 4.48
CA ALA A 466 34.39 0.70 5.43
C ALA A 466 34.48 1.07 6.94
N ALA A 467 34.93 2.29 7.26
CA ALA A 467 34.93 2.90 8.59
C ALA A 467 33.55 2.97 9.29
N ILE A 468 32.43 3.00 8.56
CA ILE A 468 31.07 2.96 9.17
C ILE A 468 30.56 1.51 9.30
N VAL A 469 30.84 0.68 8.30
CA VAL A 469 30.35 -0.71 8.21
C VAL A 469 30.94 -1.59 9.31
N ALA A 470 32.24 -1.48 9.59
CA ALA A 470 32.88 -2.33 10.61
C ALA A 470 32.32 -2.08 12.04
N PRO A 471 32.20 -0.83 12.53
CA PRO A 471 31.54 -0.56 13.82
C PRO A 471 30.08 -1.03 13.88
N ILE A 472 29.33 -0.91 12.79
CA ILE A 472 27.95 -1.39 12.72
C ILE A 472 27.91 -2.91 12.82
N ASN A 473 28.75 -3.62 12.05
CA ASN A 473 28.85 -5.08 12.12
C ASN A 473 29.21 -5.57 13.52
N ILE A 474 30.12 -4.87 14.21
CA ILE A 474 30.46 -5.18 15.61
C ILE A 474 29.23 -5.00 16.51
N LYS A 475 28.47 -3.91 16.38
CA LYS A 475 27.25 -3.67 17.16
C LYS A 475 26.14 -4.69 16.87
N LEU A 476 25.94 -5.06 15.60
CA LEU A 476 24.98 -6.10 15.22
C LEU A 476 25.36 -7.47 15.79
N LYS A 477 26.64 -7.86 15.68
CA LYS A 477 27.17 -9.09 16.30
C LYS A 477 26.98 -9.08 17.81
N ARG A 478 27.24 -7.95 18.47
CA ARG A 478 27.02 -7.78 19.91
C ARG A 478 25.54 -7.89 20.27
N PHE A 479 24.64 -7.25 19.51
CA PHE A 479 23.19 -7.35 19.71
C PHE A 479 22.74 -8.81 19.64
N ARG A 480 23.15 -9.54 18.60
CA ARG A 480 22.84 -10.98 18.45
C ARG A 480 23.34 -11.81 19.64
N LYS A 481 24.46 -11.46 20.25
CA LYS A 481 25.01 -12.16 21.43
C LYS A 481 24.26 -11.85 22.73
N VAL A 482 23.71 -10.64 22.87
CA VAL A 482 23.16 -10.13 24.14
C VAL A 482 21.63 -10.17 24.18
N CYS A 483 20.95 -10.08 23.04
CA CYS A 483 19.50 -10.18 22.98
C CYS A 483 19.05 -11.59 23.33
N ALA A 484 18.17 -11.71 24.34
CA ALA A 484 17.68 -13.00 24.83
C ALA A 484 16.38 -13.46 24.16
N ASN A 485 15.83 -12.67 23.22
CA ASN A 485 14.64 -13.03 22.45
C ASN A 485 15.04 -13.72 21.13
N PRO A 486 14.83 -15.04 21.00
CA PRO A 486 15.18 -15.79 19.80
C PRO A 486 14.46 -15.30 18.55
N GLU A 487 13.27 -14.69 18.66
CA GLU A 487 12.57 -14.13 17.49
C GLU A 487 13.34 -12.97 16.85
N HIS A 488 14.18 -12.26 17.63
CA HIS A 488 15.00 -11.14 17.18
C HIS A 488 16.40 -11.58 16.73
N THR A 489 16.88 -12.76 17.14
CA THR A 489 18.27 -13.23 16.92
C THR A 489 18.39 -14.50 16.08
N ASP A 490 17.39 -15.38 16.16
CA ASP A 490 17.39 -16.75 15.65
C ASP A 490 16.11 -17.02 14.85
N GLY A 491 15.98 -16.32 13.72
CA GLY A 491 14.94 -16.62 12.72
C GLY A 491 15.25 -17.89 11.93
N VAL A 492 14.37 -18.26 10.99
CA VAL A 492 14.53 -19.47 10.15
C VAL A 492 15.89 -19.55 9.44
N LEU A 493 16.51 -18.39 9.16
CA LEU A 493 17.83 -18.30 8.54
C LEU A 493 18.97 -18.87 9.41
N SER A 494 18.81 -18.98 10.73
CA SER A 494 19.81 -19.63 11.59
C SER A 494 19.89 -21.14 11.37
N GLN A 495 18.85 -21.72 10.76
CA GLN A 495 18.78 -23.12 10.34
C GLN A 495 19.25 -23.31 8.89
N CYS A 496 19.67 -22.23 8.21
CA CYS A 496 20.11 -22.24 6.83
C CYS A 496 21.63 -22.06 6.73
N ILE A 497 22.23 -22.67 5.72
CA ILE A 497 23.63 -22.43 5.35
C ILE A 497 23.67 -21.23 4.43
N ARG A 498 24.47 -20.21 4.80
CA ARG A 498 24.62 -19.01 3.98
C ARG A 498 25.75 -19.21 2.97
N LEU A 499 25.39 -19.32 1.70
CA LEU A 499 26.35 -19.29 0.61
C LEU A 499 26.88 -17.86 0.38
N THR A 500 28.18 -17.74 0.07
CA THR A 500 28.80 -16.44 -0.23
C THR A 500 28.46 -16.04 -1.67
N PRO A 501 27.88 -14.85 -1.91
CA PRO A 501 27.59 -14.36 -3.26
C PRO A 501 28.83 -14.32 -4.15
N SER A 502 28.67 -14.61 -5.44
CA SER A 502 29.67 -14.34 -6.47
C SER A 502 29.01 -14.08 -7.82
N GLU A 503 29.76 -13.43 -8.70
CA GLU A 503 29.37 -13.28 -10.10
C GLU A 503 29.31 -14.64 -10.81
N CYS A 504 28.41 -14.75 -11.78
CA CYS A 504 28.32 -15.89 -12.68
C CYS A 504 29.53 -15.93 -13.60
N ALA A 505 30.10 -17.11 -13.84
CA ALA A 505 31.09 -17.27 -14.89
C ALA A 505 30.44 -16.96 -16.25
N LEU A 506 31.15 -16.24 -17.13
CA LEU A 506 30.62 -15.92 -18.46
C LEU A 506 30.35 -17.17 -19.29
N GLU A 507 31.14 -18.23 -19.10
CA GLU A 507 30.93 -19.53 -19.74
C GLU A 507 29.53 -20.11 -19.44
N ASP A 508 29.05 -19.95 -18.20
CA ASP A 508 27.73 -20.41 -17.78
C ASP A 508 26.63 -19.50 -18.36
N VAL A 509 26.86 -18.18 -18.42
CA VAL A 509 25.92 -17.24 -19.07
C VAL A 509 25.75 -17.57 -20.55
N LEU A 510 26.84 -17.94 -21.23
CA LEU A 510 26.87 -18.28 -22.66
C LEU A 510 26.22 -19.64 -22.98
N LEU A 511 25.85 -20.45 -21.98
CA LEU A 511 25.01 -21.63 -22.19
C LEU A 511 23.60 -21.28 -22.65
N VAL A 512 23.16 -20.05 -22.40
CA VAL A 512 21.81 -19.56 -22.69
C VAL A 512 21.84 -18.35 -23.62
N HIS A 513 22.64 -17.34 -23.29
CA HIS A 513 22.66 -16.06 -23.99
C HIS A 513 23.74 -16.01 -25.07
N SER A 514 23.49 -15.23 -26.12
CA SER A 514 24.52 -14.98 -27.13
C SER A 514 25.63 -14.07 -26.59
N PRO A 515 26.86 -14.19 -27.12
CA PRO A 515 27.93 -13.23 -26.86
C PRO A 515 27.51 -11.77 -27.16
N GLU A 516 26.70 -11.57 -28.20
CA GLU A 516 26.19 -10.27 -28.62
C GLU A 516 25.25 -9.66 -27.58
N HIS A 517 24.35 -10.44 -26.99
CA HIS A 517 23.48 -10.00 -25.89
C HIS A 517 24.28 -9.60 -24.66
N VAL A 518 25.24 -10.44 -24.26
CA VAL A 518 26.15 -10.20 -23.13
C VAL A 518 26.89 -8.87 -23.30
N GLU A 519 27.51 -8.65 -24.46
CA GLU A 519 28.26 -7.42 -24.72
C GLU A 519 27.35 -6.19 -24.78
N ARG A 520 26.14 -6.35 -25.32
CA ARG A 520 25.13 -5.27 -25.37
C ARG A 520 24.74 -4.82 -23.96
N LEU A 521 24.45 -5.74 -23.05
CA LEU A 521 24.09 -5.42 -21.66
C LEU A 521 25.25 -4.81 -20.87
N ARG A 522 26.46 -5.35 -21.06
CA ARG A 522 27.70 -4.81 -20.49
C ARG A 522 27.92 -3.36 -20.95
N THR A 523 27.79 -3.10 -22.25
CA THR A 523 27.96 -1.77 -22.83
C THR A 523 26.87 -0.82 -22.35
N ALA A 524 25.61 -1.25 -22.34
CA ALA A 524 24.48 -0.44 -21.89
C ALA A 524 24.66 0.06 -20.44
N SER A 525 25.13 -0.81 -19.54
CA SER A 525 25.41 -0.44 -18.15
C SER A 525 26.65 0.47 -18.00
N ALA A 526 27.55 0.50 -18.99
CA ALA A 526 28.76 1.31 -18.99
C ALA A 526 28.58 2.69 -19.68
N LEU A 527 27.37 3.01 -20.17
CA LEU A 527 27.10 4.29 -20.83
C LEU A 527 27.35 5.47 -19.88
N PRO A 528 27.92 6.59 -20.36
CA PRO A 528 28.42 7.65 -19.47
C PRO A 528 27.33 8.56 -18.91
N THR A 529 26.13 8.58 -19.49
CA THR A 529 25.05 9.48 -19.07
C THR A 529 23.72 8.73 -18.86
N PRO A 530 22.89 9.19 -17.91
CA PRO A 530 21.55 8.65 -17.72
C PRO A 530 20.68 8.69 -18.98
N GLU A 531 20.84 9.70 -19.82
CA GLU A 531 20.08 9.85 -21.07
C GLU A 531 20.45 8.78 -22.10
N ALA A 532 21.73 8.39 -22.17
CA ALA A 532 22.17 7.31 -23.06
C ALA A 532 21.66 5.95 -22.58
N MET A 533 21.69 5.70 -21.27
CA MET A 533 21.09 4.50 -20.68
C MET A 533 19.58 4.45 -20.93
N GLU A 534 18.88 5.57 -20.75
CA GLU A 534 17.44 5.68 -20.99
C GLU A 534 17.09 5.40 -22.46
N LEU A 535 17.90 5.86 -23.42
CA LEU A 535 17.71 5.55 -24.83
C LEU A 535 17.77 4.03 -25.09
N PHE A 536 18.81 3.36 -24.58
CA PHE A 536 18.90 1.90 -24.66
C PHE A 536 17.67 1.22 -24.04
N CYS A 537 17.29 1.63 -22.83
CA CYS A 537 16.15 1.06 -22.12
C CYS A 537 14.84 1.21 -22.92
N SER A 538 14.65 2.35 -23.57
CA SER A 538 13.44 2.65 -24.33
C SER A 538 13.28 1.76 -25.57
N GLU A 539 14.37 1.17 -26.08
CA GLU A 539 14.38 0.24 -27.21
C GLU A 539 14.06 -1.21 -26.82
N HIS A 540 13.75 -1.47 -25.55
CA HIS A 540 13.40 -2.79 -25.04
C HIS A 540 12.10 -2.78 -24.24
N GLU A 541 11.47 -3.95 -24.11
CA GLU A 541 10.20 -4.07 -23.41
C GLU A 541 10.39 -4.11 -21.89
N ASP A 542 9.94 -3.06 -21.18
CA ASP A 542 10.02 -2.93 -19.72
C ASP A 542 11.41 -3.17 -19.13
N ILE A 543 12.44 -2.64 -19.78
CA ILE A 543 13.83 -2.69 -19.30
C ILE A 543 14.27 -1.36 -18.71
N PHE A 544 15.05 -1.46 -17.64
CA PHE A 544 15.76 -0.34 -17.03
C PHE A 544 17.18 -0.76 -16.61
N VAL A 545 18.18 0.05 -16.95
CA VAL A 545 19.57 -0.17 -16.55
C VAL A 545 20.18 1.06 -15.87
N ASN A 546 21.14 0.81 -15.00
CA ASN A 546 22.03 1.82 -14.41
C ASN A 546 23.49 1.32 -14.42
N GLY A 547 24.41 2.13 -13.90
CA GLY A 547 25.85 1.82 -13.83
C GLY A 547 26.22 0.52 -13.10
N LYS A 548 25.29 -0.12 -12.38
CA LYS A 548 25.47 -1.35 -11.61
C LYS A 548 24.64 -2.53 -12.13
N SER A 549 23.77 -2.32 -13.12
CA SER A 549 22.83 -3.35 -13.60
C SER A 549 23.53 -4.60 -14.10
N TRP A 550 24.61 -4.47 -14.88
CA TRP A 550 25.41 -5.61 -15.35
C TRP A 550 26.05 -6.41 -14.21
N GLU A 551 26.72 -5.74 -13.26
CA GLU A 551 27.32 -6.36 -12.08
C GLU A 551 26.26 -7.10 -11.24
N CYS A 552 25.10 -6.47 -11.03
CA CYS A 552 23.98 -7.09 -10.33
C CYS A 552 23.40 -8.29 -11.09
N ALA A 553 23.29 -8.25 -12.42
CA ALA A 553 22.82 -9.38 -13.23
C ALA A 553 23.75 -10.59 -13.11
N LEU A 554 25.07 -10.38 -13.17
CA LEU A 554 26.05 -11.43 -12.95
C LEU A 554 26.00 -11.98 -11.51
N LEU A 555 25.85 -11.12 -10.50
CA LEU A 555 25.68 -11.57 -9.10
C LEU A 555 24.38 -12.36 -8.91
N SER A 556 23.30 -11.95 -9.57
CA SER A 556 22.00 -12.64 -9.54
C SER A 556 22.13 -14.07 -10.06
N ALA A 557 22.63 -14.21 -11.29
CA ALA A 557 22.85 -15.50 -11.93
C ALA A 557 23.89 -16.35 -11.17
N GLY A 558 24.97 -15.75 -10.67
CA GLY A 558 26.02 -16.48 -9.95
C GLY A 558 25.57 -17.01 -8.59
N CYS A 559 24.72 -16.26 -7.88
CA CYS A 559 24.09 -16.76 -6.66
C CYS A 559 23.12 -17.92 -6.95
N ALA A 560 22.38 -17.85 -8.06
CA ALA A 560 21.49 -18.92 -8.48
C ALA A 560 22.27 -20.19 -8.86
N VAL A 561 23.33 -20.07 -9.66
CA VAL A 561 24.22 -21.18 -10.03
C VAL A 561 24.82 -21.84 -8.80
N LYS A 562 25.35 -21.05 -7.85
CA LYS A 562 25.88 -21.59 -6.60
C LYS A 562 24.86 -22.36 -5.76
N ALA A 563 23.62 -21.89 -5.74
CA ALA A 563 22.54 -22.61 -5.04
C ALA A 563 22.29 -23.98 -5.69
N VAL A 564 22.30 -24.04 -7.02
CA VAL A 564 22.14 -25.29 -7.79
C VAL A 564 23.35 -26.21 -7.59
N GLU A 565 24.57 -25.71 -7.69
CA GLU A 565 25.79 -26.49 -7.47
C GLU A 565 25.84 -27.08 -6.05
N ALA A 566 25.44 -26.32 -5.03
CA ALA A 566 25.39 -26.80 -3.65
C ALA A 566 24.39 -27.96 -3.48
N VAL A 567 23.22 -27.87 -4.13
CA VAL A 567 22.17 -28.89 -4.04
C VAL A 567 22.46 -30.09 -4.96
N ILE A 568 23.19 -29.93 -6.06
CA ILE A 568 23.68 -31.05 -6.90
C ILE A 568 24.84 -31.77 -6.21
N GLY A 569 25.81 -31.03 -5.64
CA GLY A 569 26.94 -31.60 -4.91
C GLY A 569 26.47 -32.51 -3.77
N ALA A 570 25.29 -32.23 -3.21
CA ALA A 570 24.62 -33.08 -2.25
C ALA A 570 24.32 -34.51 -2.71
N MET A 571 24.12 -34.71 -4.01
CA MET A 571 23.83 -36.02 -4.59
C MET A 571 25.08 -36.91 -4.69
N GLY A 572 26.28 -36.32 -4.55
CA GLY A 572 27.56 -36.95 -4.87
C GLY A 572 28.21 -37.79 -3.77
N GLU A 573 27.65 -37.90 -2.55
CA GLU A 573 28.23 -38.67 -1.41
C GLU A 573 28.18 -40.21 -1.59
N GLY A 574 28.29 -40.69 -2.83
CA GLY A 574 28.71 -42.05 -3.19
C GLY A 574 30.00 -42.09 -4.05
N LYS A 575 30.60 -40.94 -4.41
CA LYS A 575 31.86 -40.85 -5.16
C LYS A 575 32.78 -39.84 -4.50
N GLY A 576 33.82 -40.36 -3.84
CA GLY A 576 34.74 -39.59 -3.02
C GLY A 576 35.43 -38.43 -3.74
N SER A 577 35.19 -37.22 -3.22
CA SER A 577 36.11 -36.09 -3.30
C SER A 577 36.26 -35.51 -1.90
N GLU A 578 37.47 -35.59 -1.35
CA GLU A 578 37.83 -35.31 0.06
C GLU A 578 37.76 -33.82 0.47
N GLU A 579 37.10 -32.93 -0.28
CA GLU A 579 37.10 -31.48 -0.01
C GLU A 579 35.74 -30.86 0.38
N CYS A 580 34.64 -31.61 0.45
CA CYS A 580 33.35 -31.08 0.90
C CYS A 580 33.07 -31.48 2.36
N ASN A 581 33.61 -30.73 3.32
CA ASN A 581 33.46 -30.99 4.76
C ASN A 581 32.47 -30.02 5.45
N GLU A 582 31.46 -29.52 4.73
CA GLU A 582 30.38 -28.73 5.31
C GLU A 582 29.02 -29.36 4.95
N SER A 583 28.21 -29.59 5.98
CA SER A 583 26.85 -30.12 5.96
C SER A 583 26.09 -29.82 4.67
N VAL A 584 25.76 -30.87 3.94
CA VAL A 584 25.13 -30.81 2.63
C VAL A 584 23.65 -30.43 2.74
N ALA A 585 23.21 -29.39 2.01
CA ALA A 585 21.81 -28.94 1.99
C ALA A 585 21.05 -29.52 0.79
N PRO A 586 19.91 -30.22 0.99
CA PRO A 586 19.15 -30.85 -0.09
C PRO A 586 18.22 -29.88 -0.85
N ASN A 587 18.16 -28.63 -0.40
CA ASN A 587 17.37 -27.57 -1.02
C ASN A 587 18.00 -26.19 -0.75
N ALA A 588 17.62 -25.21 -1.57
CA ALA A 588 18.13 -23.85 -1.48
C ALA A 588 17.09 -22.79 -1.85
N PHE A 589 17.26 -21.58 -1.31
CA PHE A 589 16.52 -20.38 -1.69
C PHE A 589 17.53 -19.29 -2.08
N ALA A 590 17.46 -18.80 -3.31
CA ALA A 590 18.29 -17.73 -3.82
C ALA A 590 17.51 -16.40 -3.79
N ALA A 591 17.82 -15.54 -2.81
CA ALA A 591 17.29 -14.18 -2.72
C ALA A 591 18.07 -13.24 -3.66
N ILE A 592 17.68 -13.20 -4.93
CA ILE A 592 18.44 -12.58 -6.03
C ILE A 592 17.63 -11.48 -6.73
N ARG A 593 18.35 -10.58 -7.41
CA ARG A 593 17.79 -9.56 -8.33
C ARG A 593 18.90 -9.02 -9.24
N PRO A 594 18.63 -8.64 -10.50
CA PRO A 594 17.32 -8.65 -11.18
C PRO A 594 16.76 -10.06 -11.44
N PRO A 595 15.43 -10.18 -11.71
CA PRO A 595 14.79 -11.43 -12.15
C PRO A 595 15.35 -11.88 -13.51
N GLY A 596 14.91 -13.04 -14.00
CA GLY A 596 15.43 -13.65 -15.22
C GLY A 596 14.43 -14.29 -16.18
N HIS A 597 13.26 -14.76 -15.74
CA HIS A 597 12.43 -15.67 -16.55
C HIS A 597 11.85 -15.10 -17.88
N HIS A 598 11.86 -13.78 -18.07
CA HIS A 598 11.47 -13.14 -19.34
C HIS A 598 12.63 -12.94 -20.32
N ALA A 599 13.88 -12.95 -19.86
CA ALA A 599 15.03 -12.75 -20.73
C ALA A 599 15.17 -13.95 -21.69
N SER A 600 15.24 -13.66 -22.98
CA SER A 600 15.48 -14.66 -24.01
C SER A 600 16.98 -14.74 -24.35
N ARG A 601 17.34 -15.58 -25.33
CA ARG A 601 18.73 -15.72 -25.79
C ARG A 601 19.38 -14.38 -26.16
N ASP A 602 18.63 -13.50 -26.84
CA ASP A 602 19.15 -12.32 -27.52
C ASP A 602 18.48 -10.99 -27.11
N ASP A 603 17.51 -11.04 -26.20
CA ASP A 603 16.70 -9.86 -25.84
C ASP A 603 16.41 -9.82 -24.33
N PRO A 604 16.69 -8.67 -23.66
CA PRO A 604 16.22 -8.41 -22.31
C PRO A 604 14.75 -7.95 -22.35
N CYS A 605 13.93 -8.44 -21.43
CA CYS A 605 12.50 -8.11 -21.38
C CYS A 605 11.99 -8.16 -19.93
N GLY A 606 10.99 -7.36 -19.56
CA GLY A 606 10.25 -7.50 -18.31
C GLY A 606 11.13 -7.45 -17.06
N PHE A 607 12.02 -6.44 -16.97
CA PHE A 607 13.05 -6.31 -15.93
C PHE A 607 14.15 -7.39 -15.91
N CYS A 608 14.06 -8.42 -16.76
CA CYS A 608 15.02 -9.51 -16.83
C CYS A 608 16.16 -9.19 -17.80
N LEU A 609 17.40 -9.19 -17.30
CA LEU A 609 18.60 -8.97 -18.13
C LEU A 609 19.22 -10.30 -18.57
N LEU A 610 19.37 -11.24 -17.63
CA LEU A 610 19.86 -12.59 -17.86
C LEU A 610 18.85 -13.58 -17.29
N ASN A 611 18.67 -14.72 -17.94
CA ASN A 611 17.72 -15.75 -17.53
C ASN A 611 18.35 -16.68 -16.49
N ASN A 612 18.25 -16.28 -15.22
CA ASN A 612 18.87 -16.99 -14.09
C ASN A 612 18.47 -18.47 -14.06
N VAL A 613 17.17 -18.79 -14.20
CA VAL A 613 16.67 -20.17 -14.12
C VAL A 613 17.09 -21.02 -15.32
N ALA A 614 17.12 -20.45 -16.53
CA ALA A 614 17.61 -21.16 -17.71
C ALA A 614 19.12 -21.42 -17.62
N ILE A 615 19.91 -20.46 -17.13
CA ILE A 615 21.36 -20.63 -16.91
C ILE A 615 21.58 -21.78 -15.93
N CYS A 616 20.86 -21.78 -14.81
CA CYS A 616 20.87 -22.84 -13.82
C CYS A 616 20.51 -24.21 -14.42
N ALA A 617 19.47 -24.30 -15.24
CA ALA A 617 19.06 -25.55 -15.86
C ALA A 617 20.14 -26.09 -16.81
N ARG A 618 20.69 -25.23 -17.69
CA ARG A 618 21.76 -25.63 -18.63
C ARG A 618 23.05 -25.98 -17.90
N LYS A 619 23.38 -25.26 -16.82
CA LYS A 619 24.51 -25.59 -15.94
C LYS A 619 24.31 -26.97 -15.30
N ALA A 620 23.15 -27.25 -14.73
CA ALA A 620 22.84 -28.56 -14.16
C ALA A 620 22.98 -29.69 -15.20
N ARG A 621 22.50 -29.48 -16.43
CA ARG A 621 22.70 -30.42 -17.56
C ARG A 621 24.19 -30.67 -17.83
N SER A 622 25.02 -29.62 -17.84
CA SER A 622 26.47 -29.74 -18.01
C SER A 622 27.18 -30.49 -16.85
N LEU A 623 26.56 -30.51 -15.66
CA LEU A 623 27.03 -31.23 -14.48
C LEU A 623 26.50 -32.68 -14.41
N GLY A 624 25.79 -33.15 -15.44
CA GLY A 624 25.33 -34.54 -15.57
C GLY A 624 23.93 -34.81 -15.03
N VAL A 625 23.16 -33.79 -14.64
CA VAL A 625 21.73 -33.96 -14.31
C VAL A 625 20.96 -34.23 -15.60
N GLU A 626 20.26 -35.35 -15.70
CA GLU A 626 19.60 -35.76 -16.96
C GLU A 626 18.30 -35.01 -17.22
N ARG A 627 17.51 -34.79 -16.16
CA ARG A 627 16.16 -34.25 -16.23
C ARG A 627 15.96 -33.13 -15.22
N VAL A 628 15.85 -31.89 -15.71
CA VAL A 628 15.59 -30.69 -14.91
C VAL A 628 14.16 -30.22 -15.14
N LEU A 629 13.35 -30.19 -14.07
CA LEU A 629 12.01 -29.62 -14.10
C LEU A 629 12.07 -28.17 -13.61
N ILE A 630 11.54 -27.25 -14.40
CA ILE A 630 11.32 -25.86 -14.00
C ILE A 630 9.83 -25.69 -13.71
N VAL A 631 9.49 -25.29 -12.48
CA VAL A 631 8.13 -24.88 -12.10
C VAL A 631 8.12 -23.37 -11.95
N ASP A 632 7.41 -22.67 -12.82
CA ASP A 632 7.24 -21.23 -12.75
C ASP A 632 5.85 -20.89 -12.21
N TRP A 633 5.82 -20.27 -11.03
CA TRP A 633 4.59 -19.78 -10.41
C TRP A 633 4.52 -18.25 -10.34
N ASP A 634 5.48 -17.56 -10.94
CA ASP A 634 5.37 -16.12 -11.14
C ASP A 634 4.09 -15.84 -11.93
N VAL A 635 3.40 -14.74 -11.60
CA VAL A 635 2.10 -14.47 -12.20
C VAL A 635 2.21 -14.15 -13.68
N HIS A 636 3.38 -13.77 -14.18
CA HIS A 636 3.66 -13.54 -15.58
C HIS A 636 4.22 -14.81 -16.24
N VAL A 637 3.86 -15.02 -17.49
CA VAL A 637 4.36 -16.19 -18.24
C VAL A 637 5.89 -16.13 -18.39
N ALA A 638 6.53 -17.29 -18.35
CA ALA A 638 7.97 -17.44 -18.44
C ALA A 638 8.47 -17.54 -19.90
N GLN A 639 8.12 -16.60 -20.78
CA GLN A 639 8.38 -16.73 -22.23
C GLN A 639 9.87 -16.87 -22.56
N GLY A 640 10.73 -16.14 -21.84
CA GLY A 640 12.19 -16.25 -22.02
C GLY A 640 12.67 -17.65 -21.69
N THR A 641 12.20 -18.20 -20.57
CA THR A 641 12.51 -19.58 -20.14
C THR A 641 11.93 -20.62 -21.09
N GLN A 642 10.73 -20.42 -21.63
CA GLN A 642 10.11 -21.29 -22.64
C GLN A 642 11.00 -21.39 -23.88
N TYR A 643 11.47 -20.27 -24.41
CA TYR A 643 12.36 -20.25 -25.59
C TYR A 643 13.73 -20.88 -25.31
N CYS A 644 14.24 -20.73 -24.08
CA CYS A 644 15.50 -21.35 -23.69
C CYS A 644 15.36 -22.86 -23.49
N ALA A 645 14.26 -23.31 -22.88
CA ALA A 645 13.97 -24.72 -22.65
C ALA A 645 13.79 -25.48 -23.97
N GLU A 646 13.22 -24.86 -25.01
CA GLU A 646 13.06 -25.46 -26.34
C GLU A 646 14.38 -25.97 -26.94
N GLN A 647 15.52 -25.40 -26.55
CA GLN A 647 16.84 -25.82 -27.03
C GLN A 647 17.33 -27.16 -26.42
N ASP A 648 16.65 -27.68 -25.39
CA ASP A 648 16.91 -28.99 -24.76
C ASP A 648 15.58 -29.66 -24.37
N PRO A 649 14.77 -30.08 -25.37
CA PRO A 649 13.40 -30.55 -25.12
C PRO A 649 13.34 -31.92 -24.45
N GLU A 650 14.44 -32.66 -24.42
CA GLU A 650 14.56 -33.96 -23.76
C GLU A 650 14.97 -33.81 -22.28
N GLY A 651 15.87 -32.88 -21.98
CA GLY A 651 16.45 -32.72 -20.64
C GLY A 651 15.81 -31.65 -19.76
N ILE A 652 15.07 -30.70 -20.34
CA ILE A 652 14.45 -29.59 -19.60
C ILE A 652 12.95 -29.57 -19.85
N LEU A 653 12.15 -29.57 -18.79
CA LEU A 653 10.68 -29.44 -18.84
C LEU A 653 10.25 -28.19 -18.07
N LEU A 654 9.41 -27.35 -18.68
CA LEU A 654 8.82 -26.17 -18.05
C LEU A 654 7.34 -26.41 -17.75
N VAL A 655 6.91 -26.05 -16.53
CA VAL A 655 5.50 -25.87 -16.17
C VAL A 655 5.32 -24.43 -15.70
N SER A 656 4.53 -23.62 -16.42
CA SER A 656 4.33 -22.20 -16.09
C SER A 656 2.86 -21.92 -15.76
N ILE A 657 2.59 -21.44 -14.54
CA ILE A 657 1.25 -21.06 -14.06
C ILE A 657 1.18 -19.53 -14.01
N HIS A 658 0.44 -18.92 -14.92
CA HIS A 658 0.48 -17.48 -15.12
C HIS A 658 -0.89 -16.90 -15.44
N ARG A 659 -1.11 -15.64 -15.04
CA ARG A 659 -2.26 -14.86 -15.49
C ARG A 659 -2.18 -14.68 -17.00
N TYR A 660 -3.28 -14.94 -17.67
CA TYR A 660 -3.36 -14.86 -19.12
C TYR A 660 -4.52 -13.98 -19.59
N GLU A 661 -5.70 -14.11 -18.97
CA GLU A 661 -6.92 -13.39 -19.36
C GLU A 661 -7.12 -13.43 -20.89
N HIS A 662 -7.04 -14.62 -21.46
CA HIS A 662 -7.16 -14.85 -22.91
C HIS A 662 -6.12 -14.06 -23.73
N GLY A 663 -4.90 -13.90 -23.21
CA GLY A 663 -3.81 -13.17 -23.86
C GLY A 663 -3.92 -11.65 -23.79
N THR A 664 -4.82 -11.10 -22.98
CA THR A 664 -4.91 -9.64 -22.75
C THR A 664 -4.03 -9.16 -21.59
N PHE A 665 -3.50 -10.09 -20.79
CA PHE A 665 -2.51 -9.76 -19.77
C PHE A 665 -1.09 -9.80 -20.35
N TRP A 666 -0.24 -8.90 -19.87
CA TRP A 666 1.16 -8.80 -20.32
C TRP A 666 1.87 -10.15 -20.13
N PRO A 667 2.69 -10.62 -21.09
CA PRO A 667 3.19 -9.95 -22.30
C PRO A 667 2.32 -10.11 -23.57
N GLU A 668 1.05 -10.52 -23.44
CA GLU A 668 0.09 -10.63 -24.55
C GLU A 668 0.53 -11.58 -25.68
N LEU A 669 0.99 -12.79 -25.31
CA LEU A 669 1.54 -13.76 -26.25
C LEU A 669 0.55 -14.90 -26.58
N PRO A 670 0.25 -15.17 -27.87
CA PRO A 670 -0.51 -16.35 -28.27
C PRO A 670 0.13 -17.67 -27.82
N GLU A 671 1.46 -17.74 -27.84
CA GLU A 671 2.25 -18.92 -27.47
C GLU A 671 2.27 -19.22 -25.98
N SER A 672 1.63 -18.38 -25.16
CA SER A 672 1.40 -18.60 -23.73
C SER A 672 0.05 -19.26 -23.42
N ALA A 673 -0.81 -19.46 -24.43
CA ALA A 673 -2.05 -20.22 -24.31
C ALA A 673 -1.79 -21.69 -23.92
N VAL A 674 -2.84 -22.43 -23.55
CA VAL A 674 -2.72 -23.86 -23.20
C VAL A 674 -2.28 -24.72 -24.39
N VAL A 675 -2.72 -24.36 -25.61
CA VAL A 675 -2.29 -25.00 -26.86
C VAL A 675 -1.18 -24.16 -27.50
N HIS A 676 0.01 -24.73 -27.59
CA HIS A 676 1.19 -24.08 -28.18
C HIS A 676 2.12 -25.10 -28.84
N GLN A 677 3.17 -24.60 -29.51
CA GLN A 677 4.11 -25.40 -30.30
C GLN A 677 5.29 -26.01 -29.50
N TYR A 678 5.55 -25.55 -28.28
CA TYR A 678 6.69 -25.99 -27.45
C TYR A 678 6.44 -27.36 -26.78
N PRO A 679 7.11 -28.46 -27.18
CA PRO A 679 6.76 -29.83 -26.71
C PRO A 679 7.17 -30.12 -25.27
N ASN A 680 8.11 -29.35 -24.73
CA ASN A 680 8.65 -29.47 -23.38
C ASN A 680 8.16 -28.34 -22.45
N THR A 681 7.04 -27.71 -22.78
CA THR A 681 6.37 -26.74 -21.94
C THR A 681 4.93 -27.18 -21.66
N VAL A 682 4.46 -26.89 -20.45
CA VAL A 682 3.07 -27.00 -20.02
C VAL A 682 2.66 -25.62 -19.50
N ASN A 683 1.91 -24.88 -20.31
CA ASN A 683 1.36 -23.57 -19.92
C ASN A 683 0.00 -23.73 -19.26
N VAL A 684 -0.15 -23.16 -18.07
CA VAL A 684 -1.38 -23.14 -17.27
C VAL A 684 -1.93 -21.70 -17.25
N PRO A 685 -2.61 -21.25 -18.32
CA PRO A 685 -3.13 -19.89 -18.42
C PRO A 685 -4.33 -19.67 -17.48
N LEU A 686 -4.23 -18.67 -16.62
CA LEU A 686 -5.30 -18.25 -15.71
C LEU A 686 -6.12 -17.14 -16.38
N ASN A 687 -7.34 -17.47 -16.80
CA ASN A 687 -8.21 -16.56 -17.53
C ASN A 687 -9.11 -15.69 -16.65
N SER A 688 -8.78 -15.57 -15.36
CA SER A 688 -9.40 -14.60 -14.44
C SER A 688 -8.43 -14.23 -13.34
N THR A 689 -8.71 -13.14 -12.65
CA THR A 689 -7.99 -12.70 -11.44
C THR A 689 -8.62 -13.30 -10.19
N GLY A 690 -7.96 -13.15 -9.03
CA GLY A 690 -8.49 -13.60 -7.74
C GLY A 690 -8.24 -15.07 -7.39
N TYR A 691 -7.42 -15.79 -8.17
CA TYR A 691 -7.02 -17.15 -7.82
C TYR A 691 -6.24 -17.15 -6.51
N GLY A 692 -6.60 -18.00 -5.56
CA GLY A 692 -6.02 -18.04 -4.22
C GLY A 692 -5.27 -19.33 -3.93
N ASP A 693 -5.02 -19.58 -2.64
CA ASP A 693 -4.29 -20.75 -2.14
C ASP A 693 -4.80 -22.07 -2.72
N ALA A 694 -6.12 -22.19 -2.82
CA ALA A 694 -6.76 -23.47 -3.07
C ALA A 694 -6.80 -23.80 -4.57
N GLU A 695 -6.94 -22.80 -5.45
CA GLU A 695 -6.71 -22.95 -6.88
C GLU A 695 -5.26 -23.38 -7.18
N TYR A 696 -4.28 -22.69 -6.58
CA TYR A 696 -2.87 -23.03 -6.78
C TYR A 696 -2.52 -24.42 -6.23
N ALA A 697 -3.07 -24.80 -5.07
CA ALA A 697 -2.95 -26.17 -4.56
C ALA A 697 -3.53 -27.20 -5.55
N ALA A 698 -4.66 -26.91 -6.20
CA ALA A 698 -5.24 -27.78 -7.20
C ALA A 698 -4.33 -27.96 -8.43
N PHE A 699 -3.70 -26.90 -8.93
CA PHE A 699 -2.71 -27.02 -10.02
C PHE A 699 -1.52 -27.90 -9.61
N PHE A 700 -1.05 -27.78 -8.37
CA PHE A 700 0.03 -28.63 -7.87
C PHE A 700 -0.38 -30.11 -7.81
N HIS A 701 -1.52 -30.41 -7.19
CA HIS A 701 -2.01 -31.79 -7.02
C HIS A 701 -2.40 -32.47 -8.33
N HIS A 702 -2.97 -31.72 -9.27
CA HIS A 702 -3.56 -32.28 -10.48
C HIS A 702 -2.72 -32.10 -11.75
N LEU A 703 -1.66 -31.30 -11.71
CA LEU A 703 -0.72 -31.12 -12.83
C LEU A 703 0.73 -31.33 -12.40
N VAL A 704 1.27 -30.52 -11.49
CA VAL A 704 2.72 -30.49 -11.18
C VAL A 704 3.21 -31.81 -10.57
N LEU A 705 2.57 -32.30 -9.52
CA LEU A 705 3.00 -33.53 -8.84
C LEU A 705 2.84 -34.79 -9.74
N PRO A 706 1.74 -34.95 -10.50
CA PRO A 706 1.64 -36.01 -11.52
C PRO A 706 2.75 -35.95 -12.57
N ILE A 707 3.16 -34.76 -13.00
CA ILE A 707 4.28 -34.59 -13.94
C ILE A 707 5.60 -35.02 -13.29
N ILE A 708 5.87 -34.61 -12.05
CA ILE A 708 7.07 -35.03 -11.30
C ILE A 708 7.17 -36.56 -11.21
N HIS A 709 6.07 -37.23 -10.89
CA HIS A 709 6.07 -38.70 -10.72
C HIS A 709 6.28 -39.46 -12.04
N GLN A 710 5.70 -38.97 -13.13
CA GLN A 710 5.81 -39.62 -14.44
C GLN A 710 7.13 -39.29 -15.15
N TRP A 711 7.58 -38.03 -15.07
CA TRP A 711 8.80 -37.57 -15.74
C TRP A 711 10.07 -37.84 -14.93
N ARG A 712 9.96 -38.00 -13.60
CA ARG A 712 11.06 -38.32 -12.67
C ARG A 712 12.25 -37.36 -12.82
N PRO A 713 12.07 -36.05 -12.55
CA PRO A 713 13.17 -35.10 -12.56
C PRO A 713 14.22 -35.45 -11.51
N GLU A 714 15.47 -35.14 -11.82
CA GLU A 714 16.60 -35.25 -10.90
C GLU A 714 16.90 -33.92 -10.19
N LEU A 715 16.36 -32.82 -10.71
CA LEU A 715 16.42 -31.49 -10.12
C LEU A 715 15.13 -30.74 -10.41
N VAL A 716 14.58 -30.06 -9.39
CA VAL A 716 13.49 -29.10 -9.54
C VAL A 716 14.01 -27.69 -9.28
N LEU A 717 13.84 -26.82 -10.26
CA LEU A 717 14.06 -25.38 -10.14
C LEU A 717 12.69 -24.68 -10.08
N VAL A 718 12.56 -23.69 -9.22
CA VAL A 718 11.35 -22.88 -9.12
C VAL A 718 11.69 -21.44 -9.46
N SER A 719 11.10 -20.92 -10.55
CA SER A 719 11.02 -19.48 -10.80
C SER A 719 10.05 -18.89 -9.78
N CYS A 720 10.59 -18.33 -8.72
CA CYS A 720 9.89 -18.05 -7.47
C CYS A 720 9.42 -16.58 -7.45
N GLY A 721 8.41 -16.27 -8.25
CA GLY A 721 7.71 -14.99 -8.21
C GLY A 721 6.69 -14.91 -7.07
N PHE A 722 6.56 -13.75 -6.42
CA PHE A 722 5.57 -13.50 -5.36
C PHE A 722 4.48 -12.49 -5.78
N ASP A 723 4.34 -12.21 -7.06
CA ASP A 723 3.32 -11.31 -7.62
C ASP A 723 1.96 -11.98 -7.87
N ALA A 724 1.86 -13.31 -7.73
CA ALA A 724 0.60 -14.00 -7.52
C ALA A 724 0.03 -13.79 -6.08
N ALA A 725 0.76 -13.08 -5.22
CA ALA A 725 0.33 -12.89 -3.84
C ALA A 725 -0.79 -11.85 -3.69
N ILE A 726 -1.58 -12.02 -2.63
CA ILE A 726 -2.54 -11.01 -2.17
C ILE A 726 -1.87 -9.62 -2.05
N GLY A 727 -2.53 -8.62 -2.64
CA GLY A 727 -2.07 -7.23 -2.59
C GLY A 727 -1.09 -6.83 -3.68
N ASP A 728 -0.58 -7.75 -4.51
CA ASP A 728 0.24 -7.38 -5.65
C ASP A 728 -0.55 -6.46 -6.63
N PRO A 729 0.05 -5.35 -7.11
CA PRO A 729 -0.62 -4.42 -8.03
C PRO A 729 -0.79 -4.96 -9.44
N GLN A 730 0.08 -5.85 -9.91
CA GLN A 730 0.05 -6.42 -11.24
C GLN A 730 -0.73 -7.72 -11.28
N GLY A 731 -0.35 -8.70 -10.47
CA GLY A 731 -0.92 -10.04 -10.54
C GLY A 731 -2.41 -10.09 -10.20
N ARG A 732 -2.82 -9.34 -9.16
CA ARG A 732 -4.23 -9.29 -8.65
C ARG A 732 -4.81 -10.67 -8.33
N MET A 733 -3.94 -11.61 -7.98
CA MET A 733 -4.30 -12.90 -7.41
C MET A 733 -4.43 -12.77 -5.88
N GLU A 734 -4.83 -13.85 -5.22
CA GLU A 734 -5.08 -13.89 -3.78
C GLU A 734 -4.30 -15.02 -3.08
N VAL A 735 -3.17 -15.47 -3.65
CA VAL A 735 -2.31 -16.46 -2.98
C VAL A 735 -1.77 -15.84 -1.69
N SER A 736 -1.98 -16.54 -0.59
CA SER A 736 -1.50 -16.12 0.72
C SER A 736 -0.03 -16.49 0.91
N PRO A 737 0.66 -15.86 1.86
CA PRO A 737 2.00 -16.31 2.26
C PRO A 737 2.10 -17.81 2.58
N ALA A 738 1.07 -18.38 3.22
CA ALA A 738 1.04 -19.79 3.55
C ALA A 738 0.80 -20.68 2.32
N GLY A 739 0.09 -20.19 1.30
CA GLY A 739 -0.08 -20.88 0.01
C GLY A 739 1.25 -21.14 -0.69
N PHE A 740 2.13 -20.13 -0.77
CA PHE A 740 3.50 -20.33 -1.30
C PHE A 740 4.31 -21.34 -0.48
N GLY A 741 4.21 -21.26 0.85
CA GLY A 741 4.82 -22.25 1.74
C GLY A 741 4.27 -23.67 1.51
N TYR A 742 2.98 -23.80 1.23
CA TYR A 742 2.35 -25.10 0.92
C TYR A 742 2.88 -25.69 -0.38
N MET A 743 2.87 -24.92 -1.46
CA MET A 743 3.43 -25.35 -2.76
C MET A 743 4.90 -25.75 -2.62
N THR A 744 5.70 -24.95 -1.90
CA THR A 744 7.11 -25.27 -1.60
C THR A 744 7.24 -26.58 -0.83
N GLY A 745 6.40 -26.78 0.19
CA GLY A 745 6.38 -27.99 1.00
C GLY A 745 6.05 -29.24 0.21
N LEU A 746 5.07 -29.15 -0.71
CA LEU A 746 4.74 -30.26 -1.61
C LEU A 746 5.92 -30.66 -2.48
N LEU A 747 6.65 -29.70 -3.06
CA LEU A 747 7.86 -29.97 -3.84
C LEU A 747 8.98 -30.56 -2.98
N ALA A 748 9.23 -29.99 -1.80
CA ALA A 748 10.28 -30.46 -0.89
C ALA A 748 10.05 -31.90 -0.41
N GLN A 749 8.79 -32.32 -0.27
CA GLN A 749 8.41 -33.67 0.11
C GLN A 749 8.69 -34.73 -0.96
N GLN A 750 8.88 -34.33 -2.22
CA GLN A 750 9.17 -35.27 -3.31
C GLN A 750 10.56 -35.90 -3.19
N GLY A 751 11.42 -35.39 -2.31
CA GLY A 751 12.78 -35.88 -2.14
C GLY A 751 13.73 -35.56 -3.29
N VAL A 752 13.24 -34.84 -4.31
CA VAL A 752 14.06 -34.33 -5.43
C VAL A 752 14.79 -33.05 -4.98
N PRO A 753 16.09 -32.90 -5.29
CA PRO A 753 16.84 -31.65 -5.15
C PRO A 753 16.03 -30.43 -5.61
N LEU A 754 15.94 -29.38 -4.78
CA LEU A 754 15.04 -28.26 -5.00
C LEU A 754 15.72 -26.90 -4.80
N CYS A 755 15.64 -26.02 -5.80
CA CYS A 755 16.12 -24.63 -5.69
C CYS A 755 15.00 -23.64 -6.03
N LEU A 756 14.70 -22.72 -5.12
CA LEU A 756 13.80 -21.59 -5.37
C LEU A 756 14.63 -20.36 -5.72
N LEU A 757 14.39 -19.76 -6.89
CA LEU A 757 15.13 -18.62 -7.42
C LEU A 757 14.18 -17.41 -7.51
N LEU A 758 14.42 -16.36 -6.72
CA LEU A 758 13.52 -15.21 -6.65
C LEU A 758 13.34 -14.51 -8.02
N GLU A 759 12.09 -14.29 -8.44
CA GLU A 759 11.69 -13.58 -9.66
C GLU A 759 10.92 -12.28 -9.32
N GLY A 760 9.64 -12.17 -9.69
CA GLY A 760 8.76 -11.03 -9.44
C GLY A 760 8.19 -10.95 -8.01
N GLY A 761 7.32 -9.97 -7.79
CA GLY A 761 6.68 -9.68 -6.49
C GLY A 761 6.89 -8.25 -6.03
N TYR A 762 5.84 -7.43 -6.11
CA TYR A 762 5.97 -5.98 -5.98
C TYR A 762 5.24 -5.42 -4.78
N PHE A 763 4.44 -6.24 -4.09
CA PHE A 763 3.89 -5.92 -2.78
C PHE A 763 4.75 -6.48 -1.64
N LEU A 764 5.65 -5.64 -1.12
CA LEU A 764 6.69 -6.01 -0.16
C LEU A 764 6.20 -6.81 1.06
N PRO A 765 5.04 -6.50 1.70
CA PRO A 765 4.54 -7.29 2.83
C PRO A 765 4.27 -8.76 2.47
N SER A 766 3.65 -9.00 1.32
CA SER A 766 3.35 -10.36 0.85
C SER A 766 4.60 -11.08 0.38
N LEU A 767 5.51 -10.41 -0.33
CA LEU A 767 6.79 -10.99 -0.74
C LEU A 767 7.59 -11.46 0.48
N ALA A 768 7.75 -10.58 1.49
CA ALA A 768 8.53 -10.90 2.68
C ALA A 768 7.94 -12.09 3.46
N GLN A 769 6.62 -12.11 3.62
CA GLN A 769 5.94 -13.21 4.31
C GLN A 769 5.94 -14.49 3.47
N GLY A 770 5.72 -14.41 2.16
CA GLY A 770 5.77 -15.56 1.24
C GLY A 770 7.13 -16.21 1.24
N ALA A 771 8.21 -15.43 1.06
CA ALA A 771 9.58 -15.93 1.13
C ALA A 771 9.89 -16.60 2.48
N LEU A 772 9.43 -16.01 3.60
CA LEU A 772 9.58 -16.61 4.92
C LEU A 772 8.89 -17.97 5.03
N HIS A 773 7.67 -18.12 4.49
CA HIS A 773 6.94 -19.39 4.49
C HIS A 773 7.58 -20.43 3.58
N CYS A 774 8.10 -20.04 2.40
CA CYS A 774 8.87 -20.92 1.53
C CYS A 774 10.13 -21.44 2.24
N VAL A 775 10.94 -20.56 2.84
CA VAL A 775 12.16 -20.96 3.56
C VAL A 775 11.82 -21.87 4.75
N ARG A 776 10.74 -21.60 5.49
CA ARG A 776 10.26 -22.51 6.55
C ARG A 776 9.89 -23.88 6.01
N ALA A 777 9.17 -23.94 4.88
CA ALA A 777 8.79 -25.20 4.25
C ALA A 777 10.01 -25.98 3.72
N LEU A 778 11.05 -25.29 3.20
CA LEU A 778 12.31 -25.92 2.80
C LEU A 778 13.05 -26.54 4.00
N VAL A 779 13.16 -25.81 5.10
CA VAL A 779 13.80 -26.28 6.34
C VAL A 779 13.03 -27.44 6.96
N GLN A 780 11.71 -27.37 6.99
CA GLN A 780 10.85 -28.42 7.55
C GLN A 780 10.66 -29.60 6.60
N ARG A 781 10.90 -29.40 5.29
CA ARG A 781 10.62 -30.34 4.19
C ARG A 781 9.16 -30.81 4.21
N ALA A 782 8.25 -29.89 4.53
CA ALA A 782 6.83 -30.15 4.65
C ALA A 782 6.01 -28.85 4.46
N PRO A 783 4.74 -28.96 4.01
CA PRO A 783 3.82 -27.84 4.00
C PRO A 783 3.57 -27.29 5.43
N PRO A 784 3.47 -25.95 5.61
CA PRO A 784 3.25 -25.33 6.91
C PRO A 784 1.83 -25.53 7.48
N LEU A 785 0.86 -25.92 6.65
CA LEU A 785 -0.54 -26.20 6.99
C LEU A 785 -1.03 -27.36 6.11
N ARG A 786 -1.86 -28.29 6.63
CA ARG A 786 -2.39 -29.41 5.81
C ARG A 786 -3.85 -29.24 5.40
N HIS A 787 -4.58 -28.28 5.98
CA HIS A 787 -5.99 -28.02 5.64
C HIS A 787 -6.19 -26.63 5.02
N PHE A 788 -6.61 -26.61 3.77
CA PHE A 788 -7.28 -25.45 3.18
C PHE A 788 -8.78 -25.47 3.53
N CYS A 789 -9.42 -24.31 3.58
CA CYS A 789 -10.88 -24.25 3.74
C CYS A 789 -11.55 -25.00 2.58
N GLN A 790 -12.65 -25.73 2.87
CA GLN A 790 -13.47 -26.40 1.85
C GLN A 790 -13.83 -25.43 0.73
N MET A 791 -13.58 -25.83 -0.52
CA MET A 791 -13.88 -25.03 -1.71
C MET A 791 -15.19 -25.42 -2.35
N VAL A 792 -15.83 -24.43 -2.99
CA VAL A 792 -16.61 -24.66 -4.21
C VAL A 792 -15.69 -24.31 -5.39
N PRO A 793 -15.39 -25.24 -6.31
CA PRO A 793 -14.62 -24.92 -7.52
C PRO A 793 -15.19 -23.72 -8.28
N SER A 794 -14.32 -22.83 -8.75
CA SER A 794 -14.72 -21.91 -9.81
C SER A 794 -14.75 -22.63 -11.16
N HIS A 795 -15.69 -22.26 -12.03
CA HIS A 795 -15.77 -22.82 -13.39
C HIS A 795 -14.44 -22.65 -14.16
N ASN A 796 -13.77 -21.51 -13.98
CA ASN A 796 -12.51 -21.21 -14.67
C ASN A 796 -11.35 -22.10 -14.19
N LEU A 797 -11.28 -22.44 -12.91
CA LEU A 797 -10.28 -23.39 -12.41
C LEU A 797 -10.45 -24.77 -13.06
N LEU A 798 -11.68 -25.28 -13.06
CA LEU A 798 -11.99 -26.59 -13.63
C LEU A 798 -11.70 -26.65 -15.12
N TYR A 799 -12.09 -25.59 -15.82
CA TYR A 799 -11.79 -25.43 -17.24
C TYR A 799 -10.28 -25.45 -17.51
N THR A 800 -9.48 -24.65 -16.80
CA THR A 800 -8.02 -24.60 -16.99
C THR A 800 -7.36 -25.96 -16.72
N LEU A 801 -7.77 -26.66 -15.65
CA LEU A 801 -7.26 -28.01 -15.33
C LEU A 801 -7.60 -29.02 -16.42
N TYR A 802 -8.87 -29.09 -16.82
CA TYR A 802 -9.32 -30.03 -17.83
C TYR A 802 -8.66 -29.77 -19.19
N ALA A 803 -8.56 -28.51 -19.60
CA ALA A 803 -7.91 -28.12 -20.85
C ALA A 803 -6.44 -28.57 -20.87
N ASN A 804 -5.70 -28.32 -19.79
CA ASN A 804 -4.30 -28.77 -19.65
C ASN A 804 -4.18 -30.29 -19.75
N GLN A 805 -5.02 -31.02 -19.01
CA GLN A 805 -5.01 -32.49 -19.01
C GLN A 805 -5.36 -33.05 -20.38
N LEU A 806 -6.34 -32.46 -21.07
CA LEU A 806 -6.73 -32.89 -22.42
C LEU A 806 -5.63 -32.62 -23.45
N VAL A 807 -5.00 -31.44 -23.42
CA VAL A 807 -3.92 -31.09 -24.37
C VAL A 807 -2.71 -31.99 -24.16
N HIS A 808 -2.33 -32.26 -22.91
CA HIS A 808 -1.12 -33.01 -22.59
C HIS A 808 -1.37 -34.51 -22.31
N CYS A 809 -2.58 -35.05 -22.50
CA CYS A 809 -2.88 -36.45 -22.22
C CYS A 809 -2.05 -37.44 -23.05
N HIS A 810 -1.65 -37.04 -24.26
CA HIS A 810 -0.81 -37.87 -25.12
C HIS A 810 0.60 -38.08 -24.56
N LYS A 811 1.07 -37.16 -23.70
CA LYS A 811 2.40 -37.18 -23.08
C LYS A 811 2.38 -37.84 -21.70
N TRP A 812 1.28 -37.68 -20.96
CA TRP A 812 1.16 -38.10 -19.57
C TRP A 812 0.05 -39.14 -19.41
N PRO A 813 0.39 -40.43 -19.24
CA PRO A 813 -0.58 -41.51 -19.02
C PRO A 813 -1.66 -41.20 -17.97
N LEU A 814 -1.28 -40.60 -16.83
CA LEU A 814 -2.22 -40.23 -15.77
C LEU A 814 -3.28 -39.23 -16.25
N PHE A 815 -2.91 -38.29 -17.12
CA PHE A 815 -3.86 -37.34 -17.68
C PHE A 815 -4.78 -38.03 -18.70
N ALA A 816 -4.26 -38.98 -19.49
CA ALA A 816 -5.08 -39.77 -20.40
C ALA A 816 -6.12 -40.62 -19.67
N ASP A 817 -5.74 -41.28 -18.57
CA ASP A 817 -6.66 -42.02 -17.73
C ASP A 817 -7.74 -41.12 -17.13
N TRP A 818 -7.35 -39.92 -16.71
CA TRP A 818 -8.27 -38.96 -16.13
C TRP A 818 -9.29 -38.41 -17.14
N VAL A 819 -8.81 -38.02 -18.33
CA VAL A 819 -9.66 -37.59 -19.45
C VAL A 819 -10.60 -38.72 -19.88
N ARG A 820 -10.13 -39.97 -19.92
CA ARG A 820 -10.98 -41.14 -20.22
C ARG A 820 -12.08 -41.33 -19.18
N LEU A 821 -11.76 -41.22 -17.88
CA LEU A 821 -12.74 -41.32 -16.81
C LEU A 821 -13.82 -40.24 -16.93
N LEU A 822 -13.42 -38.98 -17.11
CA LEU A 822 -14.35 -37.86 -17.27
C LEU A 822 -15.26 -38.03 -18.50
N ASN A 823 -14.71 -38.49 -19.62
CA ASN A 823 -15.50 -38.79 -20.82
C ASN A 823 -16.51 -39.94 -20.62
N THR A 824 -16.18 -40.91 -19.76
CA THR A 824 -17.09 -42.02 -19.43
C THR A 824 -18.25 -41.54 -18.55
N LEU A 825 -17.94 -40.78 -17.49
CA LEU A 825 -18.95 -40.17 -16.61
C LEU A 825 -19.88 -39.23 -17.39
N ARG A 826 -19.34 -38.48 -18.36
CA ARG A 826 -20.12 -37.66 -19.30
C ARG A 826 -21.14 -38.49 -20.07
N ALA A 827 -20.72 -39.62 -20.64
CA ALA A 827 -21.59 -40.48 -21.44
C ALA A 827 -22.73 -41.09 -20.60
N GLU A 828 -22.47 -41.41 -19.32
CA GLU A 828 -23.47 -41.98 -18.42
C GLU A 828 -24.46 -40.94 -17.84
N ARG A 829 -24.04 -39.69 -17.65
CA ARG A 829 -24.87 -38.61 -17.04
C ARG A 829 -25.40 -37.57 -18.04
N GLU A 830 -25.19 -37.75 -19.34
CA GLU A 830 -25.58 -36.79 -20.39
C GLU A 830 -25.08 -35.35 -20.17
N LEU A 831 -23.90 -35.20 -19.55
CA LEU A 831 -23.33 -33.89 -19.22
C LEU A 831 -22.72 -33.21 -20.46
N ARG A 832 -22.87 -31.87 -20.57
CA ARG A 832 -22.14 -31.06 -21.57
C ARG A 832 -20.71 -30.83 -21.08
N LEU A 833 -19.72 -31.18 -21.91
CA LEU A 833 -18.32 -30.81 -21.65
C LEU A 833 -18.07 -29.34 -21.99
N VAL A 834 -17.05 -28.77 -21.35
CA VAL A 834 -16.43 -27.55 -21.83
C VAL A 834 -15.58 -27.90 -23.05
N GLU A 835 -15.87 -27.27 -24.19
CA GLU A 835 -15.01 -27.38 -25.37
C GLU A 835 -13.74 -26.55 -25.11
N VAL A 836 -12.56 -27.14 -25.34
CA VAL A 836 -11.31 -26.37 -25.37
C VAL A 836 -11.36 -25.50 -26.62
N PRO A 837 -11.50 -24.16 -26.52
CA PRO A 837 -11.60 -23.27 -27.65
C PRO A 837 -10.34 -23.38 -28.50
N GLN A 838 -10.53 -23.53 -29.82
CA GLN A 838 -9.48 -23.18 -30.76
C GLN A 838 -9.40 -21.63 -30.80
N GLY A 839 -8.28 -21.06 -30.38
CA GLY A 839 -8.07 -19.60 -30.34
C GLY A 839 -8.38 -18.96 -28.98
N GLU A 840 -7.73 -19.43 -27.91
CA GLU A 840 -7.79 -18.84 -26.56
C GLU A 840 -7.26 -17.39 -26.52
N PHE A 841 -6.42 -17.02 -27.48
CA PHE A 841 -5.84 -15.68 -27.58
C PHE A 841 -6.81 -14.69 -28.23
N ILE A 842 -7.24 -13.70 -27.47
CA ILE A 842 -8.02 -12.52 -27.92
C ILE A 842 -7.25 -11.21 -27.73
N GLY A 843 -6.00 -11.29 -27.26
CA GLY A 843 -5.12 -10.14 -27.07
C GLY A 843 -4.77 -9.41 -28.37
N HIS A 844 -4.19 -8.22 -28.22
CA HIS A 844 -3.68 -7.45 -29.34
C HIS A 844 -2.31 -6.87 -28.98
N ARG A 845 -1.25 -7.64 -29.26
CA ARG A 845 0.11 -7.20 -29.00
C ARG A 845 0.60 -6.24 -30.08
N GLN A 846 0.82 -4.98 -29.72
CA GLN A 846 1.51 -4.00 -30.56
C GLN A 846 2.62 -3.32 -29.75
N LEU A 847 3.83 -3.87 -29.84
CA LEU A 847 5.00 -3.30 -29.19
C LEU A 847 5.53 -2.11 -30.02
N LEU A 848 5.37 -0.90 -29.49
CA LEU A 848 5.87 0.34 -30.11
C LEU A 848 7.12 0.82 -29.36
N LEU A 849 8.28 0.61 -29.97
CA LEU A 849 9.57 1.09 -29.48
C LEU A 849 10.02 2.32 -30.28
N PRO A 850 10.66 3.33 -29.64
CA PRO A 850 10.97 3.39 -28.22
C PRO A 850 9.77 3.73 -27.34
N GLN A 851 9.74 3.22 -26.11
CA GLN A 851 8.69 3.50 -25.13
C GLN A 851 9.22 4.18 -23.86
N PRO A 852 8.40 4.95 -23.13
CA PRO A 852 8.86 5.59 -21.91
C PRO A 852 9.07 4.56 -20.79
N THR A 853 10.22 4.61 -20.11
CA THR A 853 10.61 3.56 -19.14
C THR A 853 10.25 3.90 -17.69
N ARG A 854 9.77 5.12 -17.44
CA ARG A 854 9.53 5.65 -16.09
C ARG A 854 8.08 6.07 -15.88
N GLY A 855 7.57 5.74 -14.69
CA GLY A 855 6.23 6.17 -14.26
C GLY A 855 5.08 5.46 -14.97
N GLN A 856 5.34 4.34 -15.63
CA GLN A 856 4.31 3.53 -16.31
C GLN A 856 3.37 2.82 -15.33
N TYR A 857 3.85 2.52 -14.13
CA TYR A 857 3.05 1.84 -13.13
C TYR A 857 2.17 2.81 -12.33
N PRO A 858 0.84 2.62 -12.34
CA PRO A 858 -0.06 3.46 -11.55
C PRO A 858 0.23 3.27 -10.06
N ARG A 859 0.51 4.38 -9.36
CA ARG A 859 0.67 4.36 -7.91
C ARG A 859 -0.68 4.11 -7.25
N ARG A 860 -0.74 3.09 -6.40
CA ARG A 860 -1.91 2.80 -5.58
C ARG A 860 -2.05 3.84 -4.46
N GLU A 861 -3.27 4.16 -4.08
CA GLU A 861 -3.52 5.07 -2.96
C GLU A 861 -3.02 4.44 -1.65
N ALA A 862 -2.36 5.24 -0.81
CA ALA A 862 -1.76 4.77 0.45
C ALA A 862 -2.77 4.15 1.44
N GLU A 863 -4.05 4.49 1.32
CA GLU A 863 -5.11 3.85 2.11
C GLU A 863 -5.34 2.39 1.68
N VAL A 864 -5.39 2.15 0.37
CA VAL A 864 -5.57 0.80 -0.18
C VAL A 864 -4.35 -0.07 0.13
N GLU A 865 -3.13 0.48 0.06
CA GLU A 865 -1.92 -0.23 0.50
C GLU A 865 -2.01 -0.68 1.97
N ARG A 866 -2.41 0.23 2.88
CA ARG A 866 -2.61 -0.12 4.30
C ARG A 866 -3.69 -1.18 4.53
N GLN A 867 -4.75 -1.17 3.72
CA GLN A 867 -5.80 -2.20 3.81
C GLN A 867 -5.25 -3.59 3.45
N PHE A 868 -4.43 -3.69 2.39
CA PHE A 868 -3.77 -4.95 2.03
C PHE A 868 -2.72 -5.38 3.05
N GLU A 869 -1.92 -4.45 3.58
CA GLU A 869 -0.98 -4.73 4.68
C GLU A 869 -1.72 -5.35 5.89
N HIS A 870 -2.86 -4.77 6.26
CA HIS A 870 -3.70 -5.29 7.33
C HIS A 870 -4.25 -6.69 7.00
N ARG A 871 -4.72 -6.93 5.76
CA ARG A 871 -5.18 -8.26 5.31
C ARG A 871 -4.08 -9.32 5.41
N VAL A 872 -2.85 -9.01 4.96
CA VAL A 872 -1.69 -9.92 5.07
C VAL A 872 -1.39 -10.25 6.54
N GLN A 873 -1.36 -9.24 7.40
CA GLN A 873 -1.13 -9.43 8.83
C GLN A 873 -2.19 -10.34 9.46
N MET A 874 -3.47 -10.11 9.14
CA MET A 874 -4.58 -10.95 9.61
C MET A 874 -4.46 -12.40 9.15
N LEU A 875 -4.03 -12.65 7.90
CA LEU A 875 -3.77 -14.00 7.38
C LEU A 875 -2.63 -14.67 8.14
N VAL A 876 -1.49 -14.00 8.31
CA VAL A 876 -0.34 -14.53 9.06
C VAL A 876 -0.74 -14.89 10.49
N GLU A 877 -1.50 -14.04 11.18
CA GLU A 877 -2.00 -14.32 12.53
C GLU A 877 -2.97 -15.51 12.57
N ARG A 878 -3.84 -15.64 11.55
CA ARG A 878 -4.77 -16.77 11.44
C ARG A 878 -4.01 -18.08 11.27
N TYR A 879 -3.02 -18.11 10.39
CA TYR A 879 -2.21 -19.30 10.13
C TYR A 879 -1.35 -19.71 11.33
N ALA A 880 -0.80 -18.74 12.06
CA ALA A 880 -0.06 -19.02 13.30
C ALA A 880 -0.93 -19.75 14.34
N LYS A 881 -2.20 -19.35 14.49
CA LYS A 881 -3.15 -20.03 15.39
C LYS A 881 -3.56 -21.42 14.88
N MET A 882 -3.77 -21.55 13.57
CA MET A 882 -4.14 -22.84 12.97
C MET A 882 -3.04 -23.89 13.18
N GLY A 883 -1.76 -23.52 13.06
CA GLY A 883 -0.64 -24.44 13.33
C GLY A 883 -0.63 -24.98 14.77
N GLU A 884 -0.99 -24.15 15.76
CA GLU A 884 -1.11 -24.59 17.17
C GLU A 884 -2.27 -25.58 17.37
N GLU A 885 -3.43 -25.32 16.75
CA GLU A 885 -4.61 -26.20 16.81
C GLU A 885 -4.41 -27.52 16.03
N GLU A 886 -3.74 -27.49 14.87
CA GLU A 886 -3.48 -28.65 14.02
C GLU A 886 -2.49 -29.63 14.67
N THR A 887 -1.52 -29.10 15.44
CA THR A 887 -0.65 -29.93 16.30
C THR A 887 -1.46 -30.71 17.34
N MET A 888 -2.60 -30.18 17.78
CA MET A 888 -3.54 -30.81 18.71
C MET A 888 -4.50 -31.80 18.02
N ARG A 889 -4.89 -31.54 16.76
CA ARG A 889 -5.81 -32.37 15.95
C ARG A 889 -5.16 -33.56 15.22
N ARG A 890 -3.88 -33.88 15.48
CA ARG A 890 -3.18 -35.12 15.02
C ARG A 890 -3.88 -36.46 15.37
N ARG A 891 -5.14 -36.46 15.85
CA ARG A 891 -5.88 -37.59 16.41
C ARG A 891 -7.04 -38.11 15.55
N GLU A 892 -7.30 -37.54 14.37
CA GLU A 892 -8.36 -38.00 13.46
C GLU A 892 -7.76 -38.60 12.18
N LEU A 893 -7.07 -39.74 12.32
CA LEU A 893 -6.44 -40.46 11.21
C LEU A 893 -7.45 -41.44 10.57
N ILE A 894 -7.34 -41.64 9.25
CA ILE A 894 -8.10 -42.66 8.51
C ILE A 894 -7.21 -43.91 8.39
N GLU A 895 -7.67 -45.05 8.92
CA GLU A 895 -7.00 -46.34 8.74
C GLU A 895 -7.41 -46.92 7.38
N ILE A 896 -6.40 -47.30 6.57
CA ILE A 896 -6.60 -47.93 5.27
C ILE A 896 -5.95 -49.31 5.28
N ALA A 897 -6.73 -50.34 4.98
CA ALA A 897 -6.25 -51.71 4.90
C ALA A 897 -6.62 -52.34 3.55
N VAL A 898 -5.65 -53.01 2.91
CA VAL A 898 -5.89 -53.83 1.72
C VAL A 898 -5.90 -55.28 2.14
N GLY A 899 -6.98 -55.99 1.82
CA GLY A 899 -7.17 -57.39 2.17
C GLY A 899 -7.87 -58.17 1.07
N LYS A 900 -8.34 -59.38 1.40
CA LYS A 900 -9.23 -60.16 0.54
C LYS A 900 -10.51 -60.50 1.30
N ASP A 901 -11.64 -60.49 0.62
CA ASP A 901 -12.90 -60.96 1.20
C ASP A 901 -12.91 -62.49 1.38
N GLU A 902 -13.98 -63.02 1.98
CA GLU A 902 -14.18 -64.45 2.19
C GLU A 902 -14.19 -65.27 0.88
N SER A 903 -14.37 -64.61 -0.28
CA SER A 903 -14.32 -65.19 -1.62
C SER A 903 -12.97 -64.98 -2.32
N ASN A 904 -11.92 -64.58 -1.58
CA ASN A 904 -10.56 -64.31 -2.08
C ASN A 904 -10.48 -63.16 -3.10
N ARG A 905 -11.47 -62.27 -3.15
CA ARG A 905 -11.46 -61.06 -4.00
C ARG A 905 -10.75 -59.92 -3.26
N PRO A 906 -9.90 -59.13 -3.92
CA PRO A 906 -9.24 -58.00 -3.29
C PRO A 906 -10.27 -56.97 -2.80
N ILE A 907 -10.12 -56.51 -1.56
CA ILE A 907 -10.98 -55.49 -0.94
C ILE A 907 -10.12 -54.39 -0.31
N LEU A 908 -10.57 -53.14 -0.43
CA LEU A 908 -10.05 -52.03 0.36
C LEU A 908 -10.98 -51.75 1.52
N THR A 909 -10.45 -51.70 2.74
CA THR A 909 -11.19 -51.31 3.94
C THR A 909 -10.77 -49.90 4.35
N LEU A 910 -11.75 -49.01 4.49
CA LEU A 910 -11.58 -47.64 4.96
C LEU A 910 -12.28 -47.48 6.30
N LYS A 911 -11.55 -47.00 7.29
CA LYS A 911 -12.09 -46.78 8.63
C LYS A 911 -11.96 -45.31 9.02
N PRO A 912 -13.09 -44.57 9.07
CA PRO A 912 -13.09 -43.17 9.44
C PRO A 912 -12.70 -42.96 10.91
N PRO A 913 -12.15 -41.79 11.27
CA PRO A 913 -11.93 -41.43 12.67
C PRO A 913 -13.24 -41.40 13.47
N GLY A 914 -13.19 -41.83 14.74
CA GLY A 914 -14.34 -41.76 15.65
C GLY A 914 -15.19 -43.04 15.81
N GLY A 915 -14.76 -44.19 15.27
CA GLY A 915 -15.39 -45.48 15.53
C GLY A 915 -16.60 -45.82 14.65
N ALA A 916 -16.78 -45.13 13.52
CA ALA A 916 -17.71 -45.54 12.48
C ALA A 916 -17.35 -46.93 11.92
N ALA A 917 -18.36 -47.66 11.41
CA ALA A 917 -18.14 -48.98 10.82
C ALA A 917 -17.15 -48.86 9.63
N ALA A 918 -16.22 -49.82 9.53
CA ALA A 918 -15.30 -49.86 8.42
C ALA A 918 -16.07 -50.16 7.13
N GLU A 919 -15.95 -49.30 6.12
CA GLU A 919 -16.54 -49.55 4.81
C GLU A 919 -15.57 -50.37 3.96
N MET A 920 -16.11 -51.39 3.30
CA MET A 920 -15.34 -52.30 2.44
C MET A 920 -15.72 -52.05 0.98
N PHE A 921 -14.71 -51.76 0.17
CA PHE A 921 -14.84 -51.57 -1.27
C PHE A 921 -14.29 -52.80 -1.99
N PRO A 922 -15.15 -53.64 -2.60
CA PRO A 922 -14.69 -54.73 -3.44
C PRO A 922 -13.97 -54.17 -4.67
N LEU A 923 -12.73 -54.61 -4.88
CA LEU A 923 -11.90 -54.20 -6.01
C LEU A 923 -12.18 -55.10 -7.23
N SER A 924 -13.46 -55.39 -7.46
CA SER A 924 -13.92 -56.21 -8.58
C SER A 924 -14.14 -55.34 -9.82
N GLY A 925 -13.34 -55.59 -10.86
CA GLY A 925 -13.39 -54.90 -12.15
C GLY A 925 -12.43 -53.70 -12.23
N ARG A 926 -11.91 -53.44 -13.44
CA ARG A 926 -10.89 -52.39 -13.70
C ARG A 926 -11.40 -50.95 -13.38
N ASN A 927 -12.72 -50.73 -13.35
CA ASN A 927 -13.33 -49.41 -13.08
C ASN A 927 -13.28 -48.99 -11.60
N HIS A 928 -13.59 -49.90 -10.68
CA HIS A 928 -13.47 -49.65 -9.24
C HIS A 928 -12.02 -49.37 -8.84
N PHE A 929 -11.08 -50.03 -9.52
CA PHE A 929 -9.65 -49.80 -9.33
C PHE A 929 -9.20 -48.41 -9.76
N LEU A 930 -9.63 -47.90 -10.93
CA LEU A 930 -9.33 -46.54 -11.36
C LEU A 930 -9.87 -45.50 -10.37
N LEU A 931 -11.11 -45.65 -9.91
CA LEU A 931 -11.69 -44.76 -8.90
C LEU A 931 -10.90 -44.83 -7.58
N LEU A 932 -10.57 -46.02 -7.09
CA LEU A 932 -9.73 -46.21 -5.90
C LEU A 932 -8.36 -45.55 -6.06
N TYR A 933 -7.76 -45.72 -7.23
CA TYR A 933 -6.47 -45.16 -7.58
C TYR A 933 -6.52 -43.65 -7.49
N PHE A 934 -7.51 -43.01 -8.11
CA PHE A 934 -7.61 -41.56 -8.14
C PHE A 934 -8.09 -40.90 -6.85
N PHE A 935 -8.92 -41.57 -6.06
CA PHE A 935 -9.49 -40.98 -4.84
C PHE A 935 -8.76 -41.35 -3.55
N ILE A 936 -7.89 -42.35 -3.58
CA ILE A 936 -7.20 -42.84 -2.37
C ILE A 936 -5.70 -42.97 -2.64
N LEU A 937 -5.31 -43.79 -3.62
CA LEU A 937 -3.90 -44.15 -3.83
C LEU A 937 -3.07 -42.99 -4.40
N LEU A 938 -3.66 -42.16 -5.24
CA LEU A 938 -3.03 -40.99 -5.85
C LEU A 938 -2.86 -39.85 -4.83
N PRO A 939 -3.89 -39.47 -4.05
CA PRO A 939 -3.71 -38.60 -2.89
C PRO A 939 -2.70 -39.14 -1.85
N LEU A 940 -2.69 -40.45 -1.59
CA LEU A 940 -1.68 -41.14 -0.77
C LEU A 940 -0.27 -40.97 -1.33
N ALA A 941 -0.07 -41.20 -2.64
CA ALA A 941 1.21 -41.03 -3.32
C ALA A 941 1.73 -39.60 -3.19
N PHE A 942 0.82 -38.62 -3.23
CA PHE A 942 1.13 -37.21 -3.02
C PHE A 942 1.11 -36.76 -1.55
N GLN A 943 1.00 -37.71 -0.60
CA GLN A 943 0.98 -37.49 0.85
C GLN A 943 -0.03 -36.42 1.31
N THR A 944 -1.16 -36.29 0.61
CA THR A 944 -2.22 -35.34 0.99
C THR A 944 -2.99 -35.80 2.23
N PHE A 945 -2.81 -37.05 2.65
CA PHE A 945 -3.47 -37.68 3.79
C PHE A 945 -2.46 -38.30 4.76
N ASP A 946 -2.82 -38.31 6.04
CA ASP A 946 -2.08 -38.95 7.10
C ASP A 946 -2.71 -40.33 7.36
N ILE A 947 -2.07 -41.40 6.86
CA ILE A 947 -2.63 -42.75 6.79
C ILE A 947 -1.70 -43.74 7.50
N GLN A 948 -2.28 -44.57 8.36
CA GLN A 948 -1.59 -45.66 9.06
C GLN A 948 -1.99 -47.00 8.47
N THR A 949 -1.01 -47.89 8.29
CA THR A 949 -1.24 -49.31 8.00
C THR A 949 -1.69 -50.04 9.26
N THR A 950 -2.30 -51.21 9.09
CA THR A 950 -2.89 -52.03 10.18
C THR A 950 -1.90 -52.43 11.30
N ASP A 951 -0.60 -52.27 11.08
CA ASP A 951 0.49 -52.50 12.03
C ASP A 951 0.96 -51.23 12.79
N GLY A 952 0.25 -50.10 12.65
CA GLY A 952 0.43 -48.91 13.47
C GLY A 952 1.69 -48.10 13.16
N LYS A 953 2.36 -48.36 12.03
CA LYS A 953 3.52 -47.61 11.56
C LYS A 953 3.05 -46.54 10.55
N PRO A 954 3.56 -45.30 10.63
CA PRO A 954 3.37 -44.32 9.57
C PRO A 954 4.07 -44.85 8.31
N LEU A 955 3.36 -44.85 7.17
CA LEU A 955 3.90 -45.25 5.86
C LEU A 955 5.02 -44.26 5.46
N PRO A 956 6.30 -44.68 5.41
CA PRO A 956 7.34 -43.85 4.84
C PRO A 956 7.23 -43.99 3.31
N LEU A 957 6.33 -43.20 2.70
CA LEU A 957 6.02 -43.27 1.26
C LEU A 957 7.15 -42.77 0.34
N GLY A 958 8.33 -42.47 0.88
CA GLY A 958 9.49 -42.08 0.07
C GLY A 958 10.07 -43.20 -0.81
N HIS A 959 9.74 -44.48 -0.54
CA HIS A 959 10.30 -45.61 -1.30
C HIS A 959 9.41 -46.85 -1.41
N PHE A 960 8.22 -46.87 -0.82
CA PHE A 960 7.28 -47.96 -1.08
C PHE A 960 6.55 -47.67 -2.39
N GLU A 961 6.85 -48.48 -3.42
CA GLU A 961 6.21 -48.38 -4.72
C GLU A 961 4.69 -48.45 -4.55
N VAL A 962 4.01 -47.29 -4.65
CA VAL A 962 2.58 -47.22 -4.94
C VAL A 962 2.28 -48.09 -6.17
N GLU A 963 3.24 -48.20 -7.09
CA GLU A 963 3.28 -49.15 -8.20
C GLU A 963 3.21 -50.63 -7.77
N THR A 964 3.89 -51.04 -6.70
CA THR A 964 3.78 -52.39 -6.11
C THR A 964 2.41 -52.59 -5.48
N LEU A 965 1.85 -51.58 -4.78
CA LEU A 965 0.50 -51.66 -4.24
C LEU A 965 -0.56 -51.75 -5.35
N ILE A 966 -0.41 -50.94 -6.41
CA ILE A 966 -1.19 -50.99 -7.65
C ILE A 966 -1.08 -52.37 -8.29
N ARG A 967 0.14 -52.92 -8.46
CA ARG A 967 0.37 -54.24 -9.07
C ARG A 967 -0.19 -55.39 -8.22
N GLN A 968 -0.05 -55.33 -6.89
CA GLN A 968 -0.61 -56.30 -5.96
C GLN A 968 -2.14 -56.32 -5.98
N ILE A 969 -2.76 -55.17 -6.24
CA ILE A 969 -4.22 -55.02 -6.31
C ILE A 969 -4.76 -55.34 -7.72
N SER A 970 -4.08 -54.92 -8.78
CA SER A 970 -4.60 -54.93 -10.16
C SER A 970 -4.28 -56.19 -10.96
N GLY A 971 -3.26 -56.98 -10.57
CA GLY A 971 -2.88 -58.25 -11.19
C GLY A 971 -2.78 -58.21 -12.72
N ASP A 972 -1.61 -57.86 -13.27
CA ASP A 972 -1.25 -57.83 -14.72
C ASP A 972 -2.26 -57.18 -15.71
N ALA A 973 -3.34 -56.57 -15.22
CA ALA A 973 -4.49 -56.20 -16.03
C ALA A 973 -4.37 -54.84 -16.74
N PHE A 974 -3.18 -54.24 -16.80
CA PHE A 974 -2.98 -52.87 -17.31
C PHE A 974 -2.66 -52.78 -18.81
N ASP A 975 -2.44 -53.90 -19.52
CA ASP A 975 -1.81 -53.88 -20.86
C ASP A 975 -2.74 -53.89 -22.09
N ASP A 976 -4.08 -53.98 -21.96
CA ASP A 976 -4.97 -54.06 -23.14
C ASP A 976 -5.75 -52.77 -23.39
N GLY A 977 -5.34 -52.04 -24.43
CA GLY A 977 -5.86 -50.74 -24.85
C GLY A 977 -7.34 -50.71 -25.26
N GLY A 978 -8.16 -50.05 -24.44
CA GLY A 978 -9.22 -49.18 -24.94
C GLY A 978 -10.69 -49.61 -24.78
N GLU A 979 -11.02 -50.88 -24.51
CA GLU A 979 -12.45 -51.32 -24.46
C GLU A 979 -13.07 -51.44 -23.05
N ALA A 980 -12.35 -51.10 -21.98
CA ALA A 980 -12.65 -51.58 -20.62
C ALA A 980 -13.60 -50.73 -19.73
N LEU A 981 -14.15 -49.62 -20.19
CA LEU A 981 -14.85 -48.62 -19.33
C LEU A 981 -16.40 -48.66 -19.36
N ARG A 982 -17.05 -49.64 -20.01
CA ARG A 982 -18.53 -49.74 -19.94
C ARG A 982 -18.98 -50.31 -18.59
N GLY A 983 -19.74 -49.54 -17.80
CA GLY A 983 -20.43 -50.00 -16.58
C GLY A 983 -19.78 -49.53 -15.28
N ILE A 984 -19.67 -48.21 -15.06
CA ILE A 984 -19.26 -47.68 -13.75
C ILE A 984 -20.46 -47.80 -12.78
N GLU A 985 -20.25 -48.39 -11.59
CA GLU A 985 -21.26 -48.32 -10.53
C GLU A 985 -21.23 -46.94 -9.86
N LEU A 986 -21.91 -45.97 -10.47
CA LEU A 986 -22.13 -44.63 -9.91
C LEU A 986 -22.55 -44.63 -8.42
N PRO A 987 -23.39 -45.56 -7.92
CA PRO A 987 -23.72 -45.62 -6.49
C PRO A 987 -22.53 -46.00 -5.59
N ALA A 988 -21.58 -46.80 -6.06
CA ALA A 988 -20.37 -47.14 -5.29
C ALA A 988 -19.44 -45.93 -5.17
N LEU A 989 -19.33 -45.14 -6.24
CA LEU A 989 -18.64 -43.86 -6.24
C LEU A 989 -19.31 -42.84 -5.31
N GLU A 990 -20.63 -42.68 -5.37
CA GLU A 990 -21.36 -41.76 -4.48
C GLU A 990 -21.24 -42.15 -3.00
N ARG A 991 -21.31 -43.44 -2.67
CA ARG A 991 -21.05 -43.95 -1.30
C ARG A 991 -19.62 -43.66 -0.84
N PHE A 992 -18.65 -43.94 -1.72
CA PHE A 992 -17.25 -43.66 -1.45
C PHE A 992 -17.01 -42.17 -1.17
N LEU A 993 -17.56 -41.28 -1.99
CA LEU A 993 -17.43 -39.83 -1.81
C LEU A 993 -18.10 -39.33 -0.53
N ALA A 994 -19.21 -39.95 -0.12
CA ALA A 994 -19.89 -39.63 1.14
C ALA A 994 -19.04 -39.94 2.38
N LEU A 995 -18.06 -40.86 2.30
CA LEU A 995 -17.09 -41.11 3.37
C LEU A 995 -16.06 -39.99 3.53
N PHE A 996 -15.84 -39.21 2.48
CA PHE A 996 -14.85 -38.14 2.47
C PHE A 996 -15.48 -36.80 2.06
N PRO A 997 -16.39 -36.25 2.87
CA PRO A 997 -16.97 -34.92 2.62
C PRO A 997 -15.93 -33.79 2.70
N SER A 998 -14.73 -34.07 3.20
CA SER A 998 -13.56 -33.19 3.21
C SER A 998 -12.62 -33.40 2.01
N LEU A 999 -12.73 -34.52 1.27
CA LEU A 999 -12.07 -34.62 -0.02
C LEU A 999 -12.70 -33.55 -0.91
N ASN A 1000 -11.88 -32.74 -1.55
CA ASN A 1000 -12.26 -31.77 -2.57
C ASN A 1000 -12.85 -32.43 -3.84
N CYS A 1001 -13.52 -33.58 -3.74
CA CYS A 1001 -14.29 -34.21 -4.81
C CYS A 1001 -15.45 -33.34 -5.30
N HIS A 1002 -15.81 -32.28 -4.57
CA HIS A 1002 -16.70 -31.23 -5.07
C HIS A 1002 -16.10 -30.44 -6.24
N LEU A 1003 -14.76 -30.27 -6.33
CA LEU A 1003 -14.10 -29.80 -7.57
C LEU A 1003 -14.29 -30.78 -8.73
N PHE A 1004 -14.42 -32.07 -8.43
CA PHE A 1004 -14.39 -33.11 -9.44
C PHE A 1004 -15.76 -33.39 -10.08
N PHE A 1005 -16.87 -33.04 -9.41
CA PHE A 1005 -18.25 -33.28 -9.88
C PHE A 1005 -19.05 -32.04 -10.26
N ALA A 1006 -18.71 -30.85 -9.74
CA ALA A 1006 -19.30 -29.59 -10.19
C ALA A 1006 -18.67 -29.18 -11.53
#